data_AF-A0A815VNF7-F1
#
_entry.id   AF-A0A815VNF7-F1
#
_cell.length_a   1.000
_cell.length_b   1.000
_cell.length_c   1.000
_cell.angle_alpha   90.00
_cell.angle_beta   90.00
_cell.angle_gamma   90.00
#
_symmetry.space_group_name_H-M   'P 1'
#
loop_
_entity.id
_entity.type
_entity.pdbx_description
1 polymer ?
#
loop_
_entity_poly.entity_id
_entity_poly.type
_entity_poly.pdbx_seq_one_letter_code
_entity_poly.pdbx_strand_id
1 'polypeptide(L)'
;MSSKSELTKTIEAQQVRITRLEQRFADVVAAYKNLQKEKEALESTVRVFSSPTVPTTTSGESIIAENDTNLNTKEDNGSGSEADNIHTQSEQQIFKEKLQTLQHNVAIITEQKQRMEQMFQSDKRKLKIENEELKRLLEEAKAENIIIKEKSDNEIKELKKLLRQSQRDHERATADHGVMIRELQTQLSAERNKYETIEHQFEESRAKIVTLESQLDTLKKQYNNLNSQHQTKLNELKEKDSVDVEELKRSKETILQLTSKIKDMETKHVDQLRVESKRNQQLEKKLADIINENAQKMSTNETHFADLSEQIGLIEKQRAQDQMIIQRLKERIAQLDVENALLTKASSTSIEHDDVDIINDDDNHHDLDTLMQRIAKLKVLIRVANDRFGKSLTIEDILNIDREMSSGTTNINGINLSSENNKILHSKCHEEIDRLKNELEKYRNKTVAVFKAKNIKDTNSSKEIDDLRNQIDQLREKLAQSQSLYNCENDRHTQVVEKLELCLSNIHKQHSQEMEQILTRKRVELNELECELEKQRERTQRLLNEKDHELETMKKQLDRSTILNNNKISNSISDIQQIDESPTIINELFSHNHNHHSTSTIGGPMSPINSDNNNLLYFIQEQQLREQELTLLRKQRHELESTIRDLHNKYSFEINQLQITIEKLNDDLEHIKLSTQRNELLNKNEHNIDYIKNVFYHYLLANDTQVKHTMANALMTILHFSTKEKAKIESQKQTNSLTSGGWFNYKQINK
;
A
#
# COMPACT_ATOMS: atom_id res chain seq x y z
N MET A 1 -16.89 -2.68 41.13
CA MET A 1 -18.18 -1.99 41.34
C MET A 1 -19.16 -2.54 40.31
N SER A 2 -19.82 -3.68 40.59
CA SER A 2 -20.85 -4.19 39.66
C SER A 2 -21.87 -3.10 39.41
N SER A 3 -22.10 -2.81 38.13
CA SER A 3 -22.87 -1.66 37.70
C SER A 3 -24.27 -1.75 38.28
N LYS A 4 -24.81 -0.63 38.76
CA LYS A 4 -26.18 -0.51 39.29
C LYS A 4 -27.23 -1.16 38.36
N SER A 5 -26.94 -1.21 37.06
CA SER A 5 -27.72 -1.88 36.01
C SER A 5 -27.77 -3.42 36.13
N GLU A 6 -26.68 -4.06 36.54
CA GLU A 6 -26.66 -5.52 36.76
C GLU A 6 -27.48 -5.90 37.98
N LEU A 7 -27.41 -5.10 39.05
CA LEU A 7 -28.22 -5.30 40.25
C LEU A 7 -29.72 -5.09 39.99
N THR A 8 -30.11 -4.10 39.20
CA THR A 8 -31.52 -3.91 38.83
C THR A 8 -32.05 -5.07 37.99
N LYS A 9 -31.23 -5.60 37.08
CA LYS A 9 -31.60 -6.79 36.28
C LYS A 9 -31.74 -8.05 37.14
N THR A 10 -30.90 -8.25 38.15
CA THR A 10 -31.04 -9.40 39.06
C THR A 10 -32.26 -9.27 39.97
N ILE A 11 -32.57 -8.06 40.43
CA ILE A 11 -33.80 -7.79 41.20
C ILE A 11 -35.04 -8.05 40.35
N GLU A 12 -35.11 -7.55 39.11
CA GLU A 12 -36.21 -7.84 38.18
C GLU A 12 -36.36 -9.35 37.91
N ALA A 13 -35.25 -10.06 37.69
CA ALA A 13 -35.26 -11.50 37.49
C ALA A 13 -35.77 -12.27 38.73
N GLN A 14 -35.40 -11.81 39.93
CA GLN A 14 -35.92 -12.36 41.20
C GLN A 14 -37.42 -12.07 41.37
N GLN A 15 -37.88 -10.88 41.01
CA GLN A 15 -39.29 -10.49 41.08
C GLN A 15 -40.18 -11.37 40.18
N VAL A 16 -39.71 -11.64 38.96
CA VAL A 16 -40.37 -12.56 38.01
C VAL A 16 -40.39 -14.00 38.54
N ARG A 17 -39.35 -14.43 39.24
CA ARG A 17 -39.29 -15.76 39.84
C ARG A 17 -40.25 -15.89 41.02
N ILE A 18 -40.36 -14.86 41.85
CA ILE A 18 -41.29 -14.81 42.99
C ILE A 18 -42.74 -14.86 42.48
N THR A 19 -43.12 -14.04 41.50
CA THR A 19 -44.47 -14.06 40.93
C THR A 19 -44.84 -15.40 40.31
N ARG A 20 -43.91 -16.08 39.62
CA ARG A 20 -44.13 -17.45 39.14
C ARG A 20 -44.35 -18.46 40.28
N LEU A 21 -43.62 -18.33 41.39
CA LEU A 21 -43.79 -19.21 42.55
C LEU A 21 -45.10 -18.93 43.28
N GLU A 22 -45.49 -17.66 43.42
CA GLU A 22 -46.78 -17.27 43.98
C GLU A 22 -47.95 -17.83 43.17
N GLN A 23 -47.87 -17.76 41.84
CA GLN A 23 -48.89 -18.33 40.96
C GLN A 23 -48.96 -19.86 41.10
N ARG A 24 -47.82 -20.55 41.12
CA ARG A 24 -47.78 -22.00 41.38
C ARG A 24 -48.35 -22.37 42.76
N PHE A 25 -48.06 -21.59 43.79
CA PHE A 25 -48.63 -21.81 45.12
C PHE A 25 -50.14 -21.59 45.13
N ALA A 26 -50.64 -20.56 44.45
CA ALA A 26 -52.08 -20.32 44.30
C ALA A 26 -52.78 -21.49 43.60
N ASP A 27 -52.18 -22.03 42.54
CA ASP A 27 -52.69 -23.19 41.81
C ASP A 27 -52.68 -24.47 42.68
N VAL A 28 -51.61 -24.71 43.44
CA VAL A 28 -51.51 -25.84 44.39
C VAL A 28 -52.54 -25.71 45.51
N VAL A 29 -52.75 -24.51 46.05
CA VAL A 29 -53.77 -24.25 47.07
C VAL A 29 -55.18 -24.45 46.51
N ALA A 30 -55.45 -24.03 45.27
CA ALA A 30 -56.72 -24.28 44.60
C ALA A 30 -56.94 -25.78 44.36
N ALA A 31 -55.92 -26.51 43.92
CA ALA A 31 -55.97 -27.98 43.77
C ALA A 31 -56.23 -28.67 45.12
N TYR A 32 -55.57 -28.24 46.20
CA TYR A 32 -55.80 -28.76 47.54
C TYR A 32 -57.22 -28.49 48.05
N LYS A 33 -57.76 -27.27 47.82
CA LYS A 33 -59.14 -26.94 48.18
C LYS A 33 -60.16 -27.78 47.41
N ASN A 34 -59.90 -28.10 46.15
CA ASN A 34 -60.76 -28.97 45.35
C ASN A 34 -60.69 -30.43 45.81
N LEU A 35 -59.49 -30.94 46.10
CA LEU A 35 -59.29 -32.27 46.65
C LEU A 35 -59.91 -32.43 48.04
N GLN A 36 -59.86 -31.37 48.87
CA GLN A 36 -60.51 -31.35 50.18
C GLN A 36 -62.03 -31.43 50.05
N LYS A 37 -62.64 -30.71 49.09
CA LYS A 37 -64.08 -30.83 48.80
C LYS A 37 -64.48 -32.22 48.31
N GLU A 38 -63.63 -32.86 47.50
CA GLU A 38 -63.82 -34.25 47.06
C GLU A 38 -63.72 -35.23 48.23
N LYS A 39 -62.73 -35.04 49.10
CA LYS A 39 -62.58 -35.80 50.34
C LYS A 39 -63.79 -35.63 51.26
N GLU A 40 -64.29 -34.42 51.45
CA GLU A 40 -65.48 -34.15 52.27
C GLU A 40 -66.75 -34.79 51.67
N ALA A 41 -66.90 -34.79 50.34
CA ALA A 41 -67.98 -35.49 49.64
C ALA A 41 -67.87 -37.02 49.77
N LEU A 42 -66.65 -37.57 49.75
CA LEU A 42 -66.41 -39.01 49.97
C LEU A 42 -66.61 -39.40 51.43
N GLU A 43 -66.16 -38.57 52.39
CA GLU A 43 -66.36 -38.80 53.82
C GLU A 43 -67.84 -38.70 54.21
N SER A 44 -68.61 -37.78 53.62
CA SER A 44 -70.06 -37.74 53.82
C SER A 44 -70.74 -39.01 53.29
N THR A 45 -70.26 -39.53 52.16
CA THR A 45 -70.69 -40.83 51.62
C THR A 45 -70.36 -41.97 52.60
N VAL A 46 -69.12 -42.04 53.07
CA VAL A 46 -68.68 -43.07 54.02
C VAL A 46 -69.47 -43.01 55.32
N ARG A 47 -69.69 -41.84 55.91
CA ARG A 47 -70.49 -41.68 57.15
C ARG A 47 -71.92 -42.17 57.00
N VAL A 48 -72.53 -41.91 55.84
CA VAL A 48 -73.90 -42.34 55.52
C VAL A 48 -74.01 -43.86 55.30
N PHE A 49 -72.94 -44.50 54.81
CA PHE A 49 -72.84 -45.96 54.71
C PHE A 49 -72.38 -46.65 56.01
N SER A 50 -71.64 -45.95 56.88
CA SER A 50 -71.10 -46.48 58.14
C SER A 50 -72.04 -46.35 59.34
N SER A 51 -73.21 -45.71 59.23
CA SER A 51 -74.20 -45.74 60.32
C SER A 51 -74.82 -47.14 60.42
N PRO A 52 -74.61 -47.90 61.51
CA PRO A 52 -75.19 -49.24 61.64
C PRO A 52 -76.69 -49.13 61.92
N THR A 53 -77.49 -49.79 61.10
CA THR A 53 -78.82 -50.28 61.47
C THR A 53 -78.66 -51.27 62.62
N VAL A 54 -79.13 -50.94 63.82
CA VAL A 54 -79.14 -51.85 64.98
C VAL A 54 -80.58 -52.32 65.22
N PRO A 55 -80.84 -53.64 65.29
CA PRO A 55 -81.87 -54.19 66.15
C PRO A 55 -81.23 -54.69 67.46
N THR A 56 -81.72 -54.13 68.56
CA THR A 56 -81.32 -54.36 69.96
C THR A 56 -81.83 -55.68 70.53
N THR A 57 -80.99 -56.40 71.28
CA THR A 57 -81.42 -57.11 72.49
C THR A 57 -80.40 -56.97 73.63
N THR A 58 -80.95 -56.61 74.79
CA THR A 58 -80.53 -56.94 76.17
C THR A 58 -79.30 -56.29 76.84
N SER A 59 -79.66 -55.38 77.77
CA SER A 59 -79.36 -55.37 79.23
C SER A 59 -78.10 -54.68 79.79
N GLY A 60 -78.39 -53.64 80.60
CA GLY A 60 -77.68 -53.21 81.83
C GLY A 60 -76.59 -52.16 81.61
N GLU A 61 -76.42 -51.08 82.39
CA GLU A 61 -77.06 -50.55 83.60
C GLU A 61 -76.35 -49.21 83.94
N SER A 62 -76.99 -48.34 84.74
CA SER A 62 -76.46 -47.14 85.45
C SER A 62 -76.13 -45.87 84.61
N ILE A 63 -76.89 -44.77 84.64
CA ILE A 63 -77.28 -43.76 85.68
C ILE A 63 -76.31 -42.56 85.75
N ILE A 64 -76.92 -41.38 86.03
CA ILE A 64 -76.43 -40.02 86.34
C ILE A 64 -76.54 -39.07 85.12
N ALA A 65 -77.63 -38.33 84.86
CA ALA A 65 -78.44 -37.35 85.63
C ALA A 65 -78.03 -35.89 85.38
N GLU A 66 -79.06 -35.03 85.46
CA GLU A 66 -79.12 -33.54 85.49
C GLU A 66 -79.44 -32.87 84.14
N ASN A 67 -80.72 -32.64 83.79
CA ASN A 67 -81.67 -31.58 84.24
C ASN A 67 -81.22 -30.14 83.87
N ASP A 68 -81.98 -29.41 83.03
CA ASP A 68 -83.15 -28.64 83.48
C ASP A 68 -83.75 -27.70 82.40
N THR A 69 -85.11 -27.73 82.29
CA THR A 69 -86.05 -26.59 82.09
C THR A 69 -86.06 -25.80 80.76
N ASN A 70 -87.15 -25.28 80.19
CA ASN A 70 -88.58 -25.19 80.56
C ASN A 70 -89.44 -24.66 79.38
N LEU A 71 -90.72 -25.07 79.33
CA LEU A 71 -91.96 -24.36 78.90
C LEU A 71 -92.09 -23.91 77.42
N ASN A 72 -93.24 -24.05 76.72
CA ASN A 72 -94.63 -24.12 77.17
C ASN A 72 -95.59 -24.67 76.06
N THR A 73 -96.46 -25.60 76.48
CA THR A 73 -97.89 -25.83 76.13
C THR A 73 -98.51 -25.35 74.80
N LYS A 74 -99.20 -26.27 74.10
CA LYS A 74 -100.68 -26.29 74.02
C LYS A 74 -101.21 -27.64 73.49
N GLU A 75 -102.25 -28.11 74.16
CA GLU A 75 -103.07 -29.30 73.93
C GLU A 75 -103.89 -29.20 72.62
N ASP A 76 -104.21 -30.31 71.93
CA ASP A 76 -105.49 -31.01 72.12
C ASP A 76 -105.70 -32.18 71.11
N ASN A 77 -106.08 -33.33 71.69
CA ASN A 77 -106.73 -34.58 71.26
C ASN A 77 -106.84 -35.08 69.80
N GLY A 78 -106.63 -36.40 69.61
CA GLY A 78 -107.17 -37.12 68.44
C GLY A 78 -106.73 -38.57 68.12
N SER A 79 -106.68 -39.49 69.10
CA SER A 79 -106.90 -40.95 68.96
C SER A 79 -106.34 -41.73 67.75
N GLY A 80 -105.20 -42.40 67.95
CA GLY A 80 -105.07 -43.87 67.87
C GLY A 80 -105.31 -44.59 66.54
N SER A 81 -104.23 -44.85 65.79
CA SER A 81 -103.96 -46.14 65.10
C SER A 81 -102.56 -46.11 64.42
N GLU A 82 -101.51 -45.85 65.20
CA GLU A 82 -100.13 -45.75 64.70
C GLU A 82 -99.21 -46.69 65.50
N ALA A 83 -98.92 -47.86 64.95
CA ALA A 83 -97.80 -48.68 65.42
C ALA A 83 -97.07 -49.38 64.25
N ASP A 84 -97.76 -49.70 63.15
CA ASP A 84 -97.14 -50.42 62.03
C ASP A 84 -96.82 -49.56 60.78
N ASN A 85 -97.21 -48.28 60.74
CA ASN A 85 -96.99 -47.39 59.58
C ASN A 85 -95.84 -46.36 59.76
N ILE A 86 -95.30 -46.23 60.98
CA ILE A 86 -94.21 -45.28 61.29
C ILE A 86 -92.84 -45.89 60.93
N HIS A 87 -92.69 -47.21 61.04
CA HIS A 87 -91.42 -47.89 60.79
C HIS A 87 -91.03 -47.88 59.31
N THR A 88 -91.98 -48.10 58.40
CA THR A 88 -91.77 -48.08 56.95
C THR A 88 -91.54 -46.68 56.38
N GLN A 89 -92.17 -45.64 56.94
CA GLN A 89 -91.93 -44.25 56.52
C GLN A 89 -90.56 -43.74 56.97
N SER A 90 -90.10 -44.12 58.15
CA SER A 90 -88.78 -43.73 58.67
C SER A 90 -87.64 -44.36 57.85
N GLU A 91 -87.75 -45.63 57.47
CA GLU A 91 -86.79 -46.27 56.56
C GLU A 91 -86.78 -45.65 55.16
N GLN A 92 -87.96 -45.33 54.60
CA GLN A 92 -88.05 -44.65 53.30
C GLN A 92 -87.47 -43.23 53.33
N GLN A 93 -87.62 -42.50 54.43
CA GLN A 93 -86.98 -41.19 54.62
C GLN A 93 -85.45 -41.31 54.69
N ILE A 94 -84.93 -42.28 55.44
CA ILE A 94 -83.49 -42.54 55.53
C ILE A 94 -82.92 -42.93 54.16
N PHE A 95 -83.61 -43.75 53.38
CA PHE A 95 -83.20 -44.08 52.00
C PHE A 95 -83.25 -42.86 51.06
N LYS A 96 -84.22 -41.97 51.24
CA LYS A 96 -84.35 -40.76 50.44
C LYS A 96 -83.23 -39.75 50.73
N GLU A 97 -82.84 -39.59 52.00
CA GLU A 97 -81.66 -38.79 52.38
C GLU A 97 -80.35 -39.39 51.87
N LYS A 98 -80.21 -40.74 51.94
CA LYS A 98 -79.07 -41.47 51.36
C LYS A 98 -78.95 -41.22 49.85
N LEU A 99 -80.07 -41.30 49.14
CA LEU A 99 -80.13 -41.06 47.70
C LEU A 99 -79.85 -39.59 47.35
N GLN A 100 -80.39 -38.64 48.09
CA GLN A 100 -80.13 -37.21 47.90
C GLN A 100 -78.65 -36.87 48.13
N THR A 101 -78.02 -37.46 49.14
CA THR A 101 -76.59 -37.26 49.42
C THR A 101 -75.72 -37.86 48.31
N LEU A 102 -76.05 -39.05 47.82
CA LEU A 102 -75.35 -39.67 46.68
C LEU A 102 -75.52 -38.82 45.40
N GLN A 103 -76.73 -38.33 45.15
CA GLN A 103 -77.04 -37.49 44.00
C GLN A 103 -76.28 -36.15 44.07
N HIS A 104 -76.18 -35.55 45.25
CA HIS A 104 -75.39 -34.34 45.49
C HIS A 104 -73.90 -34.57 45.28
N ASN A 105 -73.36 -35.70 45.77
CA ASN A 105 -71.94 -36.03 45.62
C ASN A 105 -71.57 -36.37 44.17
N VAL A 106 -72.41 -37.11 43.45
CA VAL A 106 -72.25 -37.33 42.01
C VAL A 106 -72.30 -36.00 41.26
N ALA A 107 -73.23 -35.09 41.62
CA ALA A 107 -73.28 -33.76 41.04
C ALA A 107 -71.98 -32.97 41.27
N ILE A 108 -71.42 -32.97 42.50
CA ILE A 108 -70.15 -32.31 42.80
C ILE A 108 -68.99 -32.93 41.99
N ILE A 109 -68.87 -34.26 41.94
CA ILE A 109 -67.80 -34.93 41.19
C ILE A 109 -67.92 -34.65 39.69
N THR A 110 -69.14 -34.66 39.14
CA THR A 110 -69.37 -34.32 37.72
C THR A 110 -69.05 -32.86 37.41
N GLU A 111 -69.41 -31.92 38.30
CA GLU A 111 -69.09 -30.50 38.16
C GLU A 111 -67.57 -30.27 38.23
N GLN A 112 -66.88 -30.93 39.17
CA GLN A 112 -65.42 -30.83 39.29
C GLN A 112 -64.70 -31.45 38.10
N LYS A 113 -65.18 -32.61 37.60
CA LYS A 113 -64.67 -33.22 36.36
C LYS A 113 -64.89 -32.30 35.16
N GLN A 114 -66.04 -31.65 35.04
CA GLN A 114 -66.34 -30.70 33.98
C GLN A 114 -65.44 -29.44 34.07
N ARG A 115 -65.19 -28.91 35.28
CA ARG A 115 -64.26 -27.79 35.48
C ARG A 115 -62.83 -28.18 35.11
N MET A 116 -62.36 -29.35 35.52
CA MET A 116 -61.03 -29.86 35.15
C MET A 116 -60.89 -30.03 33.63
N GLU A 117 -61.91 -30.59 32.97
CA GLU A 117 -61.94 -30.75 31.52
C GLU A 117 -61.94 -29.39 30.80
N GLN A 118 -62.69 -28.40 31.29
CA GLN A 118 -62.67 -27.04 30.75
C GLN A 118 -61.30 -26.37 30.92
N MET A 119 -60.65 -26.54 32.08
CA MET A 119 -59.29 -26.03 32.31
C MET A 119 -58.30 -26.69 31.35
N PHE A 120 -58.32 -28.02 31.22
CA PHE A 120 -57.47 -28.75 30.28
C PHE A 120 -57.68 -28.32 28.82
N GLN A 121 -58.93 -28.13 28.40
CA GLN A 121 -59.24 -27.64 27.06
C GLN A 121 -58.74 -26.20 26.85
N SER A 122 -58.85 -25.34 27.86
CA SER A 122 -58.35 -23.97 27.80
C SER A 122 -56.82 -23.93 27.71
N ASP A 123 -56.12 -24.78 28.48
CA ASP A 123 -54.66 -24.84 28.48
C ASP A 123 -54.13 -25.48 27.20
N LYS A 124 -54.82 -26.49 26.66
CA LYS A 124 -54.52 -27.04 25.32
C LYS A 124 -54.64 -25.97 24.23
N ARG A 125 -55.63 -25.06 24.32
CA ARG A 125 -55.74 -23.94 23.37
C ARG A 125 -54.63 -22.93 23.56
N LYS A 126 -54.31 -22.55 24.80
CA LYS A 126 -53.20 -21.63 25.11
C LYS A 126 -51.87 -22.18 24.59
N LEU A 127 -51.56 -23.45 24.86
CA LEU A 127 -50.33 -24.10 24.39
C LEU A 127 -50.25 -24.16 22.87
N LYS A 128 -51.39 -24.34 22.17
CA LYS A 128 -51.40 -24.27 20.70
C LYS A 128 -51.08 -22.86 20.19
N ILE A 129 -51.70 -21.84 20.78
CA ILE A 129 -51.46 -20.44 20.42
C ILE A 129 -50.00 -20.06 20.70
N GLU A 130 -49.46 -20.43 21.86
CA GLU A 130 -48.05 -20.20 22.21
C GLU A 130 -47.10 -20.91 21.24
N ASN A 131 -47.42 -22.13 20.81
CA ASN A 131 -46.61 -22.87 19.84
C ASN A 131 -46.69 -22.25 18.43
N GLU A 132 -47.84 -21.76 18.01
CA GLU A 132 -48.01 -20.99 16.76
C GLU A 132 -47.26 -19.66 16.81
N GLU A 133 -47.30 -18.94 17.93
CA GLU A 133 -46.56 -17.69 18.13
C GLU A 133 -45.05 -17.92 18.16
N LEU A 134 -44.57 -18.95 18.85
CA LEU A 134 -43.16 -19.33 18.86
C LEU A 134 -42.67 -19.72 17.46
N LYS A 135 -43.48 -20.44 16.68
CA LYS A 135 -43.16 -20.74 15.28
C LYS A 135 -43.08 -19.48 14.43
N ARG A 136 -44.02 -18.55 14.60
CA ARG A 136 -44.02 -17.26 13.90
C ARG A 136 -42.77 -16.45 14.24
N LEU A 137 -42.44 -16.31 15.52
CA LEU A 137 -41.22 -15.62 15.97
C LEU A 137 -39.95 -16.29 15.44
N LEU A 138 -39.95 -17.62 15.36
CA LEU A 138 -38.83 -18.37 14.79
C LEU A 138 -38.69 -18.18 13.27
N GLU A 139 -39.79 -18.06 12.53
CA GLU A 139 -39.76 -17.70 11.11
C GLU A 139 -39.32 -16.26 10.89
N GLU A 140 -39.81 -15.32 11.70
CA GLU A 140 -39.40 -13.91 11.67
C GLU A 140 -37.91 -13.75 11.95
N ALA A 141 -37.40 -14.38 13.02
CA ALA A 141 -35.98 -14.37 13.34
C ALA A 141 -35.13 -15.03 12.23
N LYS A 142 -35.65 -16.05 11.53
CA LYS A 142 -34.98 -16.64 10.36
C LYS A 142 -34.93 -15.65 9.19
N ALA A 143 -36.03 -14.95 8.91
CA ALA A 143 -36.09 -13.94 7.86
C ALA A 143 -35.12 -12.78 8.14
N GLU A 144 -35.08 -12.28 9.38
CA GLU A 144 -34.12 -11.26 9.81
C GLU A 144 -32.67 -11.73 9.64
N ASN A 145 -32.35 -12.96 10.03
CA ASN A 145 -31.02 -13.54 9.82
C ASN A 145 -30.64 -13.63 8.34
N ILE A 146 -31.58 -13.95 7.45
CA ILE A 146 -31.33 -13.95 6.00
C ILE A 146 -31.01 -12.54 5.51
N ILE A 147 -31.77 -11.53 5.93
CA ILE A 147 -31.53 -10.13 5.55
C ILE A 147 -30.18 -9.63 6.06
N ILE A 148 -29.83 -9.94 7.32
CA ILE A 148 -28.53 -9.57 7.90
C ILE A 148 -27.41 -10.23 7.10
N LYS A 149 -27.55 -11.53 6.78
CA LYS A 149 -26.57 -12.25 5.98
C LYS A 149 -26.39 -11.62 4.59
N GLU A 150 -27.47 -11.28 3.90
CA GLU A 150 -27.41 -10.62 2.59
C GLU A 150 -26.74 -9.24 2.66
N LYS A 151 -27.02 -8.45 3.71
CA LYS A 151 -26.36 -7.17 3.95
C LYS A 151 -24.86 -7.35 4.18
N SER A 152 -24.46 -8.25 5.07
CA SER A 152 -23.05 -8.56 5.32
C SER A 152 -22.35 -9.10 4.06
N ASP A 153 -23.02 -9.94 3.26
CA ASP A 153 -22.47 -10.43 1.99
C ASP A 153 -22.26 -9.30 0.97
N ASN A 154 -23.15 -8.30 0.94
CA ASN A 154 -22.99 -7.12 0.10
C ASN A 154 -21.85 -6.22 0.57
N GLU A 155 -21.73 -5.96 1.88
CA GLU A 155 -20.60 -5.23 2.45
C GLU A 155 -19.27 -5.93 2.13
N ILE A 156 -19.21 -7.26 2.24
CA ILE A 156 -18.03 -8.04 1.86
C ILE A 156 -17.71 -7.89 0.37
N LYS A 157 -18.73 -7.88 -0.52
CA LYS A 157 -18.51 -7.67 -1.96
C LYS A 157 -17.98 -6.27 -2.25
N GLU A 158 -18.49 -5.24 -1.58
CA GLU A 158 -18.01 -3.87 -1.71
C GLU A 158 -16.58 -3.72 -1.21
N LEU A 159 -16.26 -4.25 -0.03
CA LEU A 159 -14.89 -4.26 0.51
C LEU A 159 -13.92 -5.02 -0.41
N LYS A 160 -14.34 -6.15 -0.99
CA LYS A 160 -13.54 -6.88 -2.00
C LYS A 160 -13.32 -6.05 -3.26
N LYS A 161 -14.33 -5.29 -3.72
CA LYS A 161 -14.19 -4.39 -4.88
C LYS A 161 -13.23 -3.25 -4.58
N LEU A 162 -13.33 -2.63 -3.41
CA LEU A 162 -12.42 -1.57 -2.96
C LEU A 162 -10.99 -2.09 -2.81
N LEU A 163 -10.79 -3.27 -2.22
CA LEU A 163 -9.47 -3.90 -2.11
C LEU A 163 -8.85 -4.15 -3.49
N ARG A 164 -9.62 -4.69 -4.45
CA ARG A 164 -9.16 -4.88 -5.84
C ARG A 164 -8.88 -3.57 -6.57
N GLN A 165 -9.58 -2.49 -6.23
CA GLN A 165 -9.29 -1.17 -6.77
C GLN A 165 -7.96 -0.65 -6.20
N SER A 166 -7.79 -0.69 -4.88
CA SER A 166 -6.55 -0.29 -4.21
C SER A 166 -5.33 -1.09 -4.69
N GLN A 167 -5.48 -2.39 -4.95
CA GLN A 167 -4.42 -3.22 -5.53
C GLN A 167 -4.04 -2.77 -6.93
N ARG A 168 -5.02 -2.52 -7.82
CA ARG A 168 -4.76 -2.00 -9.17
C ARG A 168 -4.13 -0.62 -9.16
N ASP A 169 -4.53 0.24 -8.24
CA ASP A 169 -3.95 1.58 -8.09
C ASP A 169 -2.50 1.48 -7.58
N HIS A 170 -2.21 0.54 -6.66
CA HIS A 170 -0.84 0.29 -6.23
C HIS A 170 0.02 -0.32 -7.35
N GLU A 171 -0.50 -1.29 -8.10
CA GLU A 171 0.16 -1.84 -9.29
C GLU A 171 0.46 -0.74 -10.32
N ARG A 172 -0.50 0.13 -10.61
CA ARG A 172 -0.31 1.29 -11.50
C ARG A 172 0.78 2.22 -10.97
N ALA A 173 0.74 2.59 -9.69
CA ALA A 173 1.77 3.44 -9.09
C ALA A 173 3.17 2.78 -9.16
N THR A 174 3.28 1.47 -8.89
CA THR A 174 4.56 0.76 -9.03
C THR A 174 5.05 0.71 -10.48
N ALA A 175 4.14 0.59 -11.45
CA ALA A 175 4.47 0.65 -12.87
C ALA A 175 4.98 2.04 -13.25
N ASP A 176 4.31 3.10 -12.79
CA ASP A 176 4.68 4.51 -13.03
C ASP A 176 6.04 4.83 -12.38
N HIS A 177 6.27 4.41 -11.13
CA HIS A 177 7.58 4.51 -10.48
C HIS A 177 8.65 3.76 -11.26
N GLY A 178 8.34 2.58 -11.81
CA GLY A 178 9.24 1.82 -12.66
C GLY A 178 9.57 2.54 -13.98
N VAL A 179 8.65 3.32 -14.55
CA VAL A 179 8.90 4.17 -15.73
C VAL A 179 9.77 5.37 -15.33
N MET A 180 9.44 6.05 -14.23
CA MET A 180 10.21 7.19 -13.72
C MET A 180 11.66 6.81 -13.41
N ILE A 181 11.91 5.65 -12.78
CA ILE A 181 13.26 5.17 -12.51
C ILE A 181 14.02 4.92 -13.82
N ARG A 182 13.38 4.31 -14.82
CA ARG A 182 14.01 4.10 -16.15
C ARG A 182 14.32 5.43 -16.84
N GLU A 183 13.44 6.41 -16.73
CA GLU A 183 13.67 7.75 -17.28
C GLU A 183 14.84 8.45 -16.56
N LEU A 184 14.87 8.44 -15.22
CA LEU A 184 15.97 8.99 -14.43
C LEU A 184 17.30 8.28 -14.73
N GLN A 185 17.31 6.97 -14.88
CA GLN A 185 18.50 6.22 -15.31
C GLN A 185 18.95 6.64 -16.71
N THR A 186 18.02 6.84 -17.63
CA THR A 186 18.32 7.31 -19.00
C THR A 186 18.90 8.72 -18.96
N GLN A 187 18.32 9.63 -18.17
CA GLN A 187 18.82 10.99 -17.98
C GLN A 187 20.22 10.98 -17.34
N LEU A 188 20.46 10.19 -16.30
CA LEU A 188 21.78 10.03 -15.68
C LEU A 188 22.82 9.50 -16.69
N SER A 189 22.43 8.53 -17.53
CA SER A 189 23.31 8.02 -18.58
C SER A 189 23.63 9.08 -19.65
N ALA A 190 22.64 9.89 -20.03
CA ALA A 190 22.82 10.99 -20.96
C ALA A 190 23.71 12.10 -20.38
N GLU A 191 23.57 12.42 -19.08
CA GLU A 191 24.46 13.34 -18.39
C GLU A 191 25.88 12.79 -18.30
N ARG A 192 26.06 11.52 -17.93
CA ARG A 192 27.39 10.87 -17.92
C ARG A 192 28.06 10.94 -19.30
N ASN A 193 27.32 10.63 -20.37
CA ASN A 193 27.84 10.74 -21.73
C ASN A 193 28.19 12.19 -22.10
N LYS A 194 27.42 13.19 -21.64
CA LYS A 194 27.78 14.61 -21.81
C LYS A 194 29.06 14.96 -21.04
N TYR A 195 29.22 14.48 -19.81
CA TYR A 195 30.46 14.68 -19.06
C TYR A 195 31.65 14.03 -19.75
N GLU A 196 31.53 12.78 -20.19
CA GLU A 196 32.58 12.07 -20.94
C GLU A 196 32.95 12.79 -22.24
N THR A 197 31.97 13.28 -23.01
CA THR A 197 32.26 14.04 -24.24
C THR A 197 32.95 15.37 -23.97
N ILE A 198 32.57 16.10 -22.92
CA ILE A 198 33.24 17.34 -22.49
C ILE A 198 34.65 17.04 -21.98
N GLU A 199 34.83 15.96 -21.21
CA GLU A 199 36.14 15.52 -20.72
C GLU A 199 37.05 15.14 -21.88
N HIS A 200 36.54 14.41 -22.88
CA HIS A 200 37.28 14.13 -24.12
C HIS A 200 37.67 15.42 -24.87
N GLN A 201 36.78 16.40 -24.99
CA GLN A 201 37.10 17.69 -25.61
C GLN A 201 38.14 18.48 -24.83
N PHE A 202 38.10 18.41 -23.49
CA PHE A 202 39.09 19.02 -22.62
C PHE A 202 40.46 18.35 -22.78
N GLU A 203 40.50 17.01 -22.79
CA GLU A 203 41.73 16.24 -22.99
C GLU A 203 42.33 16.51 -24.38
N GLU A 204 41.51 16.62 -25.43
CA GLU A 204 41.96 16.98 -26.77
C GLU A 204 42.53 18.42 -26.81
N SER A 205 41.87 19.37 -26.14
CA SER A 205 42.33 20.75 -26.05
C SER A 205 43.65 20.85 -25.26
N ARG A 206 43.78 20.09 -24.18
CA ARG A 206 45.00 19.96 -23.39
C ARG A 206 46.14 19.36 -24.21
N ALA A 207 45.86 18.31 -24.99
CA ALA A 207 46.84 17.72 -25.90
C ALA A 207 47.30 18.74 -26.96
N LYS A 208 46.38 19.53 -27.54
CA LYS A 208 46.72 20.64 -28.46
C LYS A 208 47.64 21.66 -27.79
N ILE A 209 47.35 22.07 -26.55
CA ILE A 209 48.22 23.00 -25.79
C ILE A 209 49.61 22.40 -25.60
N VAL A 210 49.73 21.15 -25.17
CA VAL A 210 51.03 20.48 -24.98
C VAL A 210 51.82 20.41 -26.30
N THR A 211 51.15 20.10 -27.41
CA THR A 211 51.81 20.10 -28.72
C THR A 211 52.29 21.51 -29.13
N LEU A 212 51.49 22.56 -28.90
CA LEU A 212 51.90 23.94 -29.16
C LEU A 212 53.05 24.40 -28.25
N GLU A 213 53.05 24.00 -26.97
CA GLU A 213 54.15 24.26 -26.04
C GLU A 213 55.45 23.61 -26.53
N SER A 214 55.38 22.36 -26.99
CA SER A 214 56.54 21.68 -27.56
C SER A 214 57.06 22.39 -28.83
N GLN A 215 56.17 22.87 -29.69
CA GLN A 215 56.53 23.66 -30.87
C GLN A 215 57.19 24.99 -30.48
N LEU A 216 56.62 25.71 -29.49
CA LEU A 216 57.22 26.93 -28.96
C LEU A 216 58.62 26.68 -28.39
N ASP A 217 58.83 25.58 -27.68
CA ASP A 217 60.15 25.24 -27.15
C ASP A 217 61.15 24.88 -28.26
N THR A 218 60.71 24.20 -29.33
CA THR A 218 61.57 24.00 -30.50
C THR A 218 61.94 25.32 -31.17
N LEU A 219 60.99 26.26 -31.29
CA LEU A 219 61.22 27.56 -31.89
C LEU A 219 62.14 28.43 -31.02
N LYS A 220 61.96 28.41 -29.69
CA LYS A 220 62.87 29.06 -28.73
C LYS A 220 64.28 28.50 -28.85
N LYS A 221 64.44 27.17 -28.96
CA LYS A 221 65.75 26.54 -29.19
C LYS A 221 66.38 26.99 -30.50
N GLN A 222 65.60 27.04 -31.59
CA GLN A 222 66.08 27.56 -32.88
C GLN A 222 66.49 29.03 -32.79
N TYR A 223 65.69 29.88 -32.14
CA TYR A 223 66.01 31.30 -31.94
C TYR A 223 67.26 31.49 -31.10
N ASN A 224 67.40 30.77 -29.98
CA ASN A 224 68.59 30.83 -29.13
C ASN A 224 69.85 30.34 -29.86
N ASN A 225 69.74 29.32 -30.70
CA ASN A 225 70.85 28.87 -31.55
C ASN A 225 71.21 29.92 -32.62
N LEU A 226 70.22 30.54 -33.25
CA LEU A 226 70.49 31.64 -34.18
C LEU A 226 71.16 32.82 -33.47
N ASN A 227 70.68 33.17 -32.27
CA ASN A 227 71.23 34.25 -31.46
C ASN A 227 72.65 33.93 -30.97
N SER A 228 72.95 32.68 -30.60
CA SER A 228 74.32 32.27 -30.27
C SER A 228 75.23 32.32 -31.50
N GLN A 229 74.77 31.89 -32.67
CA GLN A 229 75.50 32.05 -33.93
C GLN A 229 75.73 33.51 -34.31
N HIS A 230 74.76 34.39 -34.07
CA HIS A 230 74.93 35.83 -34.26
C HIS A 230 75.93 36.39 -33.25
N GLN A 231 75.92 35.94 -32.00
CA GLN A 231 76.88 36.33 -30.97
C GLN A 231 78.31 35.88 -31.31
N THR A 232 78.48 34.63 -31.79
CA THR A 232 79.80 34.13 -32.22
C THR A 232 80.28 34.90 -33.43
N LYS A 233 79.42 35.14 -34.44
CA LYS A 233 79.77 35.97 -35.60
C LYS A 233 80.10 37.42 -35.23
N LEU A 234 79.42 38.00 -34.25
CA LEU A 234 79.70 39.36 -33.78
C LEU A 234 81.02 39.43 -33.01
N ASN A 235 81.34 38.38 -32.25
CA ASN A 235 82.65 38.24 -31.60
C ASN A 235 83.76 37.99 -32.63
N GLU A 236 83.52 37.14 -33.63
CA GLU A 236 84.42 36.94 -34.76
C GLU A 236 84.61 38.21 -35.60
N LEU A 237 83.57 39.03 -35.77
CA LEU A 237 83.68 40.34 -36.43
C LEU A 237 84.46 41.33 -35.58
N LYS A 238 84.25 41.37 -34.26
CA LYS A 238 85.07 42.19 -33.35
C LYS A 238 86.54 41.75 -33.33
N GLU A 239 86.79 40.44 -33.47
CA GLU A 239 88.13 39.86 -33.57
C GLU A 239 88.75 40.19 -34.94
N LYS A 240 87.97 40.17 -36.03
CA LYS A 240 88.40 40.61 -37.37
C LYS A 240 88.63 42.12 -37.46
N ASP A 241 87.78 42.96 -36.86
CA ASP A 241 87.98 44.41 -36.76
C ASP A 241 89.27 44.75 -35.95
N SER A 242 89.78 43.81 -35.13
CA SER A 242 91.09 43.94 -34.47
C SER A 242 92.29 43.46 -35.33
N VAL A 243 92.02 42.67 -36.38
CA VAL A 243 93.01 42.10 -37.31
C VAL A 243 93.05 42.87 -38.65
N ASP A 244 92.02 43.66 -38.97
CA ASP A 244 91.89 44.42 -40.22
C ASP A 244 92.79 45.68 -40.30
N VAL A 245 93.68 45.91 -39.33
CA VAL A 245 94.79 46.88 -39.43
C VAL A 245 96.02 46.29 -40.15
N GLU A 246 96.15 44.96 -40.30
CA GLU A 246 97.33 44.31 -40.94
C GLU A 246 97.07 43.63 -42.30
N GLU A 247 95.83 43.39 -42.75
CA GLU A 247 95.55 42.69 -44.02
C GLU A 247 95.25 43.58 -45.24
N LEU A 248 95.42 44.90 -45.14
CA LEU A 248 95.23 45.82 -46.28
C LEU A 248 96.28 45.65 -47.40
N LYS A 249 97.35 44.88 -47.18
CA LYS A 249 98.37 44.55 -48.19
C LYS A 249 98.17 43.18 -48.89
N ARG A 250 97.30 42.29 -48.39
CA ARG A 250 96.94 41.00 -49.05
C ARG A 250 95.63 41.05 -49.85
N SER A 251 94.84 42.10 -49.65
CA SER A 251 93.53 42.35 -50.28
C SER A 251 93.54 42.30 -51.82
N LYS A 252 94.66 42.61 -52.50
CA LYS A 252 94.66 42.71 -53.97
C LYS A 252 94.74 41.36 -54.71
N GLU A 253 95.27 40.31 -54.08
CA GLU A 253 95.31 38.94 -54.64
C GLU A 253 94.08 38.10 -54.23
N THR A 254 93.54 38.35 -53.04
CA THR A 254 92.32 37.69 -52.56
C THR A 254 91.06 38.15 -53.29
N ILE A 255 91.00 39.38 -53.80
CA ILE A 255 89.86 39.86 -54.62
C ILE A 255 89.67 39.02 -55.91
N LEU A 256 90.75 38.51 -56.52
CA LEU A 256 90.65 37.64 -57.71
C LEU A 256 90.17 36.22 -57.37
N GLN A 257 90.58 35.67 -56.22
CA GLN A 257 90.07 34.38 -55.73
C GLN A 257 88.65 34.50 -55.17
N LEU A 258 88.31 35.65 -54.59
CA LEU A 258 86.96 35.97 -54.11
C LEU A 258 86.00 36.18 -55.27
N THR A 259 86.39 36.79 -56.39
CA THR A 259 85.51 36.88 -57.56
C THR A 259 85.26 35.52 -58.21
N SER A 260 86.24 34.60 -58.21
CA SER A 260 86.03 33.20 -58.62
C SER A 260 85.13 32.43 -57.64
N LYS A 261 85.37 32.55 -56.33
CA LYS A 261 84.52 31.92 -55.30
C LYS A 261 83.11 32.53 -55.26
N ILE A 262 82.95 33.82 -55.55
CA ILE A 262 81.64 34.46 -55.68
C ILE A 262 80.89 33.83 -56.85
N LYS A 263 81.52 33.63 -58.02
CA LYS A 263 80.89 32.90 -59.14
C LYS A 263 80.56 31.43 -58.80
N ASP A 264 81.43 30.73 -58.07
CA ASP A 264 81.15 29.36 -57.63
C ASP A 264 80.05 29.29 -56.55
N MET A 265 79.95 30.32 -55.70
CA MET A 265 78.87 30.45 -54.73
C MET A 265 77.57 30.86 -55.40
N GLU A 266 77.61 31.74 -56.40
CA GLU A 266 76.46 32.12 -57.23
C GLU A 266 75.90 30.90 -57.96
N THR A 267 76.74 30.08 -58.59
CA THR A 267 76.28 28.84 -59.25
C THR A 267 75.71 27.83 -58.24
N LYS A 268 76.35 27.63 -57.09
CA LYS A 268 75.80 26.79 -56.01
C LYS A 268 74.51 27.33 -55.43
N HIS A 269 74.36 28.65 -55.27
CA HIS A 269 73.13 29.26 -54.81
C HIS A 269 72.02 29.16 -55.85
N VAL A 270 72.33 29.31 -57.14
CA VAL A 270 71.37 29.08 -58.23
C VAL A 270 70.93 27.62 -58.26
N ASP A 271 71.84 26.67 -58.07
CA ASP A 271 71.51 25.25 -57.99
C ASP A 271 70.71 24.89 -56.73
N GLN A 272 71.04 25.47 -55.58
CA GLN A 272 70.25 25.33 -54.35
C GLN A 272 68.85 25.94 -54.51
N LEU A 273 68.73 27.13 -55.09
CA LEU A 273 67.45 27.76 -55.42
C LEU A 273 66.65 26.91 -56.42
N ARG A 274 67.32 26.23 -57.36
CA ARG A 274 66.66 25.32 -58.31
C ARG A 274 66.15 24.04 -57.64
N VAL A 275 66.89 23.49 -56.69
CA VAL A 275 66.46 22.33 -55.90
C VAL A 275 65.30 22.71 -54.97
N GLU A 276 65.39 23.86 -54.28
CA GLU A 276 64.30 24.38 -53.45
C GLU A 276 63.08 24.75 -54.29
N SER A 277 63.25 25.31 -55.49
CA SER A 277 62.14 25.57 -56.43
C SER A 277 61.47 24.27 -56.87
N LYS A 278 62.22 23.20 -57.16
CA LYS A 278 61.65 21.87 -57.47
C LYS A 278 60.94 21.26 -56.25
N ARG A 279 61.50 21.41 -55.05
CA ARG A 279 60.86 20.97 -53.80
C ARG A 279 59.57 21.73 -53.54
N ASN A 280 59.56 23.04 -53.74
CA ASN A 280 58.35 23.87 -53.65
C ASN A 280 57.31 23.46 -54.70
N GLN A 281 57.69 23.23 -55.96
CA GLN A 281 56.76 22.72 -56.98
C GLN A 281 56.17 21.34 -56.61
N GLN A 282 56.93 20.46 -55.96
CA GLN A 282 56.41 19.18 -55.46
C GLN A 282 55.46 19.37 -54.28
N LEU A 283 55.75 20.32 -53.38
CA LEU A 283 54.86 20.66 -52.27
C LEU A 283 53.56 21.34 -52.77
N GLU A 284 53.66 22.23 -53.75
CA GLU A 284 52.50 22.84 -54.41
C GLU A 284 51.62 21.80 -55.09
N LYS A 285 52.20 20.80 -55.77
CA LYS A 285 51.42 19.68 -56.32
C LYS A 285 50.72 18.87 -55.23
N LYS A 286 51.41 18.51 -54.15
CA LYS A 286 50.79 17.81 -53.03
C LYS A 286 49.68 18.63 -52.35
N LEU A 287 49.86 19.94 -52.22
CA LEU A 287 48.83 20.84 -51.71
C LEU A 287 47.64 20.91 -52.67
N ALA A 288 47.89 20.98 -53.98
CA ALA A 288 46.84 20.94 -54.99
C ALA A 288 46.05 19.62 -54.95
N ASP A 289 46.72 18.48 -54.77
CA ASP A 289 46.09 17.17 -54.62
C ASP A 289 45.20 17.10 -53.37
N ILE A 290 45.69 17.62 -52.22
CA ILE A 290 44.92 17.69 -50.96
C ILE A 290 43.72 18.63 -51.13
N ILE A 291 43.89 19.78 -51.81
CA ILE A 291 42.79 20.71 -52.09
C ILE A 291 41.74 20.03 -52.98
N ASN A 292 42.15 19.26 -53.99
CA ASN A 292 41.23 18.54 -54.87
C ASN A 292 40.50 17.40 -54.13
N GLU A 293 41.20 16.63 -53.29
CA GLU A 293 40.57 15.60 -52.45
C GLU A 293 39.57 16.22 -51.46
N ASN A 294 39.92 17.34 -50.84
CA ASN A 294 39.02 18.08 -49.96
C ASN A 294 37.84 18.68 -50.73
N ALA A 295 38.04 19.19 -51.94
CA ALA A 295 36.96 19.68 -52.78
C ALA A 295 35.99 18.55 -53.19
N GLN A 296 36.49 17.34 -53.48
CA GLN A 296 35.65 16.17 -53.75
C GLN A 296 34.89 15.71 -52.49
N LYS A 297 35.55 15.69 -51.32
CA LYS A 297 34.88 15.42 -50.04
C LYS A 297 33.82 16.48 -49.72
N MET A 298 34.10 17.74 -50.00
CA MET A 298 33.15 18.83 -49.80
C MET A 298 31.97 18.71 -50.75
N SER A 299 32.20 18.39 -52.03
CA SER A 299 31.13 18.15 -53.00
C SER A 299 30.25 16.94 -52.62
N THR A 300 30.85 15.82 -52.19
CA THR A 300 30.08 14.66 -51.73
C THR A 300 29.31 14.94 -50.43
N ASN A 301 29.87 15.73 -49.51
CA ASN A 301 29.15 16.18 -48.32
C ASN A 301 28.02 17.16 -48.67
N GLU A 302 28.23 18.05 -49.64
CA GLU A 302 27.21 18.97 -50.15
C GLU A 302 26.05 18.21 -50.80
N THR A 303 26.32 17.14 -51.57
CA THR A 303 25.24 16.29 -52.12
C THR A 303 24.50 15.54 -51.02
N HIS A 304 25.19 14.96 -50.04
CA HIS A 304 24.53 14.31 -48.90
C HIS A 304 23.70 15.32 -48.07
N PHE A 305 24.20 16.54 -47.90
CA PHE A 305 23.47 17.60 -47.21
C PHE A 305 22.23 18.04 -48.00
N ALA A 306 22.32 18.11 -49.33
CA ALA A 306 21.18 18.37 -50.19
C ALA A 306 20.12 17.25 -50.08
N ASP A 307 20.55 15.98 -50.11
CA ASP A 307 19.65 14.82 -49.97
C ASP A 307 18.97 14.79 -48.58
N LEU A 308 19.71 15.06 -47.51
CA LEU A 308 19.15 15.17 -46.16
C LEU A 308 18.20 16.37 -46.05
N SER A 309 18.53 17.50 -46.68
CA SER A 309 17.67 18.68 -46.70
C SER A 309 16.37 18.42 -47.46
N GLU A 310 16.43 17.66 -48.57
CA GLU A 310 15.24 17.22 -49.31
C GLU A 310 14.39 16.25 -48.48
N GLN A 311 15.01 15.27 -47.82
CA GLN A 311 14.30 14.33 -46.94
C GLN A 311 13.64 15.05 -45.75
N ILE A 312 14.32 16.00 -45.12
CA ILE A 312 13.74 16.83 -44.06
C ILE A 312 12.57 17.65 -44.62
N GLY A 313 12.70 18.23 -45.81
CA GLY A 313 11.62 18.95 -46.48
C GLY A 313 10.40 18.06 -46.77
N LEU A 314 10.61 16.81 -47.17
CA LEU A 314 9.53 15.83 -47.36
C LEU A 314 8.85 15.45 -46.04
N ILE A 315 9.63 15.23 -44.97
CA ILE A 315 9.10 14.94 -43.63
C ILE A 315 8.32 16.13 -43.09
N GLU A 316 8.81 17.36 -43.28
CA GLU A 316 8.12 18.57 -42.83
C GLU A 316 6.82 18.81 -43.61
N LYS A 317 6.83 18.58 -44.94
CA LYS A 317 5.62 18.62 -45.76
C LYS A 317 4.60 17.57 -45.32
N GLN A 318 5.04 16.35 -45.03
CA GLN A 318 4.16 15.29 -44.54
C GLN A 318 3.61 15.62 -43.15
N ARG A 319 4.44 16.16 -42.24
CA ARG A 319 4.00 16.65 -40.94
C ARG A 319 2.96 17.76 -41.06
N ALA A 320 3.13 18.70 -41.99
CA ALA A 320 2.14 19.75 -42.24
C ALA A 320 0.82 19.17 -42.79
N GLN A 321 0.88 18.17 -43.68
CA GLN A 321 -0.30 17.44 -44.15
C GLN A 321 -1.00 16.70 -43.00
N ASP A 322 -0.26 16.00 -42.15
CA ASP A 322 -0.80 15.31 -40.98
C ASP A 322 -1.41 16.29 -39.98
N GLN A 323 -0.80 17.45 -39.76
CA GLN A 323 -1.37 18.52 -38.93
C GLN A 323 -2.68 19.05 -39.52
N MET A 324 -2.77 19.25 -40.85
CA MET A 324 -4.02 19.64 -41.50
C MET A 324 -5.09 18.56 -41.37
N ILE A 325 -4.74 17.27 -41.51
CA ILE A 325 -5.67 16.15 -41.33
C ILE A 325 -6.14 16.10 -39.87
N ILE A 326 -5.23 16.22 -38.90
CA ILE A 326 -5.55 16.27 -37.47
C ILE A 326 -6.48 17.46 -37.18
N GLN A 327 -6.24 18.62 -37.79
CA GLN A 327 -7.10 19.79 -37.59
C GLN A 327 -8.49 19.57 -38.20
N ARG A 328 -8.60 19.00 -39.40
CA ARG A 328 -9.91 18.61 -39.99
C ARG A 328 -10.63 17.54 -39.17
N LEU A 329 -9.91 16.57 -38.62
CA LEU A 329 -10.48 15.55 -37.74
C LEU A 329 -10.93 16.17 -36.41
N LYS A 330 -10.17 17.10 -35.83
CA LYS A 330 -10.58 17.86 -34.64
C LYS A 330 -11.80 18.73 -34.91
N GLU A 331 -11.85 19.42 -36.05
CA GLU A 331 -13.02 20.18 -36.49
C GLU A 331 -14.22 19.24 -36.72
N ARG A 332 -14.02 18.06 -37.30
CA ARG A 332 -15.08 17.05 -37.47
C ARG A 332 -15.56 16.49 -36.15
N ILE A 333 -14.67 16.23 -35.19
CA ILE A 333 -15.03 15.81 -33.83
C ILE A 333 -15.79 16.93 -33.14
N ALA A 334 -15.33 18.18 -33.22
CA ALA A 334 -16.05 19.32 -32.66
C ALA A 334 -17.43 19.52 -33.31
N GLN A 335 -17.53 19.32 -34.63
CA GLN A 335 -18.82 19.31 -35.34
C GLN A 335 -19.71 18.16 -34.87
N LEU A 336 -19.17 16.95 -34.69
CA LEU A 336 -19.91 15.79 -34.18
C LEU A 336 -20.29 15.96 -32.71
N ASP A 337 -19.50 16.64 -31.90
CA ASP A 337 -19.82 16.96 -30.51
C ASP A 337 -20.92 18.01 -30.43
N VAL A 338 -20.89 19.01 -31.32
CA VAL A 338 -21.98 19.98 -31.48
C VAL A 338 -23.22 19.27 -32.02
N GLU A 339 -23.10 18.39 -33.02
CA GLU A 339 -24.21 17.60 -33.57
C GLU A 339 -24.78 16.66 -32.50
N ASN A 340 -23.96 15.97 -31.71
CA ASN A 340 -24.41 15.13 -30.60
C ASN A 340 -25.01 15.95 -29.47
N ALA A 341 -24.49 17.14 -29.17
CA ALA A 341 -25.07 18.06 -28.19
C ALA A 341 -26.40 18.65 -28.70
N LEU A 342 -26.50 18.93 -30.00
CA LEU A 342 -27.72 19.38 -30.67
C LEU A 342 -28.73 18.24 -30.85
N LEU A 343 -28.29 16.99 -31.04
CA LEU A 343 -29.13 15.79 -31.09
C LEU A 343 -29.56 15.37 -29.69
N THR A 344 -28.76 15.61 -28.66
CA THR A 344 -29.17 15.46 -27.25
C THR A 344 -30.17 16.56 -26.88
N LYS A 345 -29.95 17.79 -27.35
CA LYS A 345 -30.93 18.88 -27.22
C LYS A 345 -32.19 18.64 -28.05
N ALA A 346 -32.09 18.15 -29.27
CA ALA A 346 -33.22 17.84 -30.14
C ALA A 346 -33.95 16.56 -29.69
N SER A 347 -33.27 15.55 -29.15
CA SER A 347 -33.96 14.44 -28.48
C SER A 347 -34.63 14.88 -27.16
N SER A 348 -34.16 15.96 -26.53
CA SER A 348 -34.86 16.60 -25.42
C SER A 348 -35.88 17.69 -25.83
N THR A 349 -35.98 18.06 -27.10
CA THR A 349 -36.74 19.25 -27.54
C THR A 349 -37.46 19.10 -28.89
N SER A 350 -37.41 17.95 -29.57
CA SER A 350 -38.14 17.65 -30.80
C SER A 350 -39.25 16.64 -30.54
N ILE A 351 -40.27 17.10 -29.84
CA ILE A 351 -41.59 17.18 -30.48
C ILE A 351 -41.53 18.48 -31.29
N GLU A 352 -41.87 18.41 -32.59
CA GLU A 352 -41.90 19.51 -33.58
C GLU A 352 -40.53 19.99 -34.12
N HIS A 353 -40.35 20.47 -35.35
CA HIS A 353 -40.90 20.24 -36.70
C HIS A 353 -39.98 21.12 -37.61
N ASP A 354 -39.57 20.60 -38.77
CA ASP A 354 -39.38 21.28 -40.07
C ASP A 354 -38.47 22.53 -40.26
N ASP A 355 -37.40 22.30 -41.05
CA ASP A 355 -37.16 22.82 -42.42
C ASP A 355 -36.90 24.32 -42.74
N VAL A 356 -35.86 24.51 -43.61
CA VAL A 356 -35.81 25.43 -44.79
C VAL A 356 -35.45 26.92 -44.48
N ASP A 357 -34.57 27.67 -45.17
CA ASP A 357 -34.12 27.67 -46.57
C ASP A 357 -32.82 28.48 -46.82
N ILE A 358 -32.25 28.26 -48.02
CA ILE A 358 -31.19 28.97 -48.73
C ILE A 358 -31.80 30.19 -49.47
N ILE A 359 -31.03 31.28 -49.77
CA ILE A 359 -31.08 32.02 -51.05
C ILE A 359 -29.96 33.10 -51.12
N ASN A 360 -29.48 33.23 -52.35
CA ASN A 360 -28.36 34.00 -52.89
C ASN A 360 -28.85 35.25 -53.66
N ASP A 361 -27.90 36.14 -53.97
CA ASP A 361 -27.80 37.02 -55.16
C ASP A 361 -28.33 38.48 -55.16
N ASP A 362 -27.31 39.37 -55.22
CA ASP A 362 -27.05 40.50 -56.14
C ASP A 362 -28.05 41.66 -56.38
N ASP A 363 -27.53 42.89 -56.13
CA ASP A 363 -27.91 44.10 -56.87
C ASP A 363 -26.68 45.01 -57.11
N ASN A 364 -26.33 45.18 -58.38
CA ASN A 364 -25.37 46.16 -58.90
C ASN A 364 -26.06 47.51 -59.02
N HIS A 365 -25.69 48.49 -58.20
CA HIS A 365 -25.62 49.94 -58.51
C HIS A 365 -24.99 50.63 -57.29
N HIS A 366 -23.72 51.05 -57.38
CA HIS A 366 -23.12 52.27 -56.80
C HIS A 366 -21.65 52.31 -57.23
N ASP A 367 -21.46 52.89 -58.41
CA ASP A 367 -20.25 53.01 -59.21
C ASP A 367 -19.70 54.44 -59.03
N LEU A 368 -18.78 54.64 -58.08
CA LEU A 368 -17.82 55.78 -57.98
C LEU A 368 -16.90 55.57 -56.76
N ASP A 369 -17.48 55.13 -55.64
CA ASP A 369 -16.74 54.85 -54.40
C ASP A 369 -15.93 53.56 -54.48
N THR A 370 -16.45 52.53 -55.14
CA THR A 370 -15.72 51.31 -55.49
C THR A 370 -14.61 51.58 -56.50
N LEU A 371 -14.80 52.53 -57.43
CA LEU A 371 -13.76 52.97 -58.37
C LEU A 371 -12.66 53.79 -57.66
N MET A 372 -13.04 54.71 -56.76
CA MET A 372 -12.10 55.43 -55.89
C MET A 372 -11.32 54.49 -54.97
N GLN A 373 -11.98 53.50 -54.37
CA GLN A 373 -11.32 52.48 -53.57
C GLN A 373 -10.37 51.62 -54.41
N ARG A 374 -10.67 51.39 -55.70
CA ARG A 374 -9.79 50.64 -56.61
C ARG A 374 -8.60 51.48 -57.07
N ILE A 375 -8.78 52.78 -57.30
CA ILE A 375 -7.69 53.74 -57.54
C ILE A 375 -6.81 53.87 -56.28
N ALA A 376 -7.40 53.93 -55.09
CA ALA A 376 -6.68 53.94 -53.82
C ALA A 376 -5.87 52.65 -53.61
N LYS A 377 -6.45 51.48 -53.92
CA LYS A 377 -5.76 50.18 -53.89
C LYS A 377 -4.63 50.10 -54.92
N LEU A 378 -4.82 50.64 -56.12
CA LEU A 378 -3.77 50.72 -57.16
C LEU A 378 -2.65 51.68 -56.76
N LYS A 379 -2.95 52.78 -56.08
CA LYS A 379 -1.96 53.72 -55.56
C LYS A 379 -1.13 53.09 -54.43
N VAL A 380 -1.75 52.27 -53.59
CA VAL A 380 -1.06 51.45 -52.58
C VAL A 380 -0.21 50.36 -53.24
N LEU A 381 -0.70 49.71 -54.30
CA LEU A 381 0.07 48.71 -55.06
C LEU A 381 1.26 49.32 -55.82
N ILE A 382 1.14 50.53 -56.37
CA ILE A 382 2.26 51.26 -56.99
C ILE A 382 3.27 51.70 -55.94
N ARG A 383 2.83 52.12 -54.75
CA ARG A 383 3.73 52.41 -53.63
C ARG A 383 4.47 51.15 -53.17
N VAL A 384 3.77 50.03 -53.03
CA VAL A 384 4.36 48.71 -52.69
C VAL A 384 5.27 48.17 -53.81
N ALA A 385 5.00 48.48 -55.08
CA ALA A 385 5.86 48.12 -56.20
C ALA A 385 7.10 49.03 -56.30
N ASN A 386 6.96 50.33 -56.04
CA ASN A 386 8.08 51.28 -55.94
C ASN A 386 8.99 50.96 -54.74
N ASP A 387 8.41 50.52 -53.62
CA ASP A 387 9.14 50.02 -52.45
C ASP A 387 9.83 48.66 -52.71
N ARG A 388 9.34 47.86 -53.68
CA ARG A 388 9.96 46.59 -54.11
C ARG A 388 11.04 46.74 -55.19
N PHE A 389 11.08 47.83 -55.96
CA PHE A 389 12.01 48.01 -57.09
C PHE A 389 12.95 49.24 -57.00
N GLY A 390 12.96 49.97 -55.88
CA GLY A 390 14.07 50.87 -55.51
C GLY A 390 14.36 52.03 -56.48
N LYS A 391 13.39 52.46 -57.30
CA LYS A 391 13.48 53.66 -58.14
C LYS A 391 12.19 54.45 -58.09
N SER A 392 12.21 55.54 -57.34
CA SER A 392 11.10 56.49 -57.21
C SER A 392 11.15 57.50 -58.35
N LEU A 393 10.26 57.39 -59.34
CA LEU A 393 9.91 58.51 -60.21
C LEU A 393 8.65 59.17 -59.65
N THR A 394 8.79 60.40 -59.15
CA THR A 394 7.67 61.25 -58.73
C THR A 394 7.36 62.25 -59.83
N ILE A 395 6.06 62.57 -59.97
CA ILE A 395 5.44 63.42 -61.02
C ILE A 395 5.97 64.88 -61.03
N GLU A 396 6.92 65.23 -60.16
CA GLU A 396 7.65 66.51 -60.15
C GLU A 396 8.80 66.57 -61.18
N ASP A 397 9.36 65.43 -61.60
CA ASP A 397 10.49 65.38 -62.56
C ASP A 397 10.06 65.55 -64.02
N ILE A 398 8.75 65.64 -64.30
CA ILE A 398 8.20 65.84 -65.64
C ILE A 398 7.92 67.33 -65.93
N LEU A 399 7.98 68.20 -64.92
CA LEU A 399 7.65 69.63 -65.06
C LEU A 399 8.87 70.57 -65.06
N ASN A 400 10.09 70.05 -65.22
CA ASN A 400 11.32 70.86 -65.24
C ASN A 400 12.03 70.96 -66.62
N ILE A 401 11.31 70.76 -67.73
CA ILE A 401 11.86 70.89 -69.10
C ILE A 401 11.47 72.23 -69.75
N ASP A 402 11.60 73.35 -69.04
CA ASP A 402 11.28 74.67 -69.65
C ASP A 402 12.14 75.83 -69.13
N ARG A 403 13.48 75.66 -69.04
CA ARG A 403 14.35 76.83 -68.77
C ARG A 403 15.79 76.82 -69.30
N GLU A 404 16.06 76.17 -70.43
CA GLU A 404 17.35 76.35 -71.13
C GLU A 404 17.15 76.69 -72.61
N MET A 405 16.56 77.86 -72.88
CA MET A 405 16.67 78.55 -74.17
C MET A 405 16.48 80.06 -73.97
N SER A 406 17.56 80.80 -73.68
CA SER A 406 17.70 82.22 -74.10
C SER A 406 19.07 82.82 -73.82
N SER A 407 19.67 83.37 -74.88
CA SER A 407 20.80 84.32 -74.99
C SER A 407 22.18 83.84 -74.51
N GLY A 408 23.22 83.67 -75.31
CA GLY A 408 23.53 84.22 -76.64
C GLY A 408 24.39 85.48 -76.55
N THR A 409 25.65 85.38 -76.99
CA THR A 409 26.50 86.46 -77.57
C THR A 409 26.94 87.60 -76.62
N THR A 410 28.10 88.25 -76.64
CA THR A 410 29.23 88.42 -77.58
C THR A 410 30.36 89.16 -76.83
N ASN A 411 31.58 89.08 -77.36
CA ASN A 411 32.77 89.89 -77.07
C ASN A 411 32.53 91.33 -76.53
N ILE A 412 33.44 91.81 -75.66
CA ILE A 412 34.26 93.02 -75.85
C ILE A 412 35.40 93.05 -74.80
N ASN A 413 36.62 93.25 -75.29
CA ASN A 413 37.83 93.55 -74.52
C ASN A 413 37.70 94.87 -73.75
N GLY A 414 38.27 94.92 -72.54
CA GLY A 414 38.88 96.15 -72.03
C GLY A 414 38.61 96.52 -70.57
N ILE A 415 39.67 96.38 -69.75
CA ILE A 415 40.04 97.24 -68.62
C ILE A 415 39.28 97.02 -67.29
N ASN A 416 39.91 96.28 -66.36
CA ASN A 416 40.15 96.74 -64.98
C ASN A 416 41.02 95.74 -64.17
N LEU A 417 42.32 96.00 -64.10
CA LEU A 417 43.36 95.13 -63.54
C LEU A 417 43.59 95.26 -62.01
N SER A 418 42.58 95.55 -61.19
CA SER A 418 42.82 95.74 -59.73
C SER A 418 41.77 95.17 -58.75
N SER A 419 40.69 94.52 -59.23
CA SER A 419 39.64 93.96 -58.35
C SER A 419 39.70 92.44 -58.17
N GLU A 420 40.35 91.70 -59.08
CA GLU A 420 40.40 90.23 -59.04
C GLU A 420 41.29 89.67 -57.92
N ASN A 421 42.43 90.31 -57.62
CA ASN A 421 43.35 89.79 -56.59
C ASN A 421 42.73 89.79 -55.17
N ASN A 422 41.89 90.77 -54.84
CA ASN A 422 41.20 90.80 -53.54
C ASN A 422 40.04 89.80 -53.45
N LYS A 423 39.33 89.52 -54.56
CA LYS A 423 38.31 88.47 -54.61
C LYS A 423 38.92 87.07 -54.52
N ILE A 424 40.08 86.85 -55.16
CA ILE A 424 40.79 85.56 -55.11
C ILE A 424 41.34 85.28 -53.71
N LEU A 425 41.86 86.29 -53.00
CA LEU A 425 42.35 86.13 -51.62
C LEU A 425 41.20 85.88 -50.63
N HIS A 426 40.08 86.61 -50.76
CA HIS A 426 38.88 86.35 -49.96
C HIS A 426 38.27 84.98 -50.26
N SER A 427 38.27 84.53 -51.52
CA SER A 427 37.80 83.19 -51.89
C SER A 427 38.66 82.09 -51.25
N LYS A 428 39.98 82.25 -51.23
CA LYS A 428 40.88 81.29 -50.58
C LYS A 428 40.73 81.27 -49.06
N CYS A 429 40.63 82.43 -48.42
CA CYS A 429 40.34 82.50 -46.98
C CYS A 429 38.97 81.91 -46.64
N HIS A 430 37.96 82.10 -47.49
CA HIS A 430 36.63 81.52 -47.27
C HIS A 430 36.66 79.99 -47.41
N GLU A 431 37.38 79.49 -48.42
CA GLU A 431 37.56 78.06 -48.62
C GLU A 431 38.34 77.39 -47.47
N GLU A 432 39.33 78.08 -46.89
CA GLU A 432 40.07 77.60 -45.73
C GLU A 432 39.22 77.61 -44.44
N ILE A 433 38.38 78.63 -44.26
CA ILE A 433 37.39 78.67 -43.18
C ILE A 433 36.36 77.53 -43.32
N ASP A 434 35.90 77.23 -44.54
CA ASP A 434 34.94 76.16 -44.77
C ASP A 434 35.59 74.77 -44.59
N ARG A 435 36.86 74.60 -44.95
CA ARG A 435 37.63 73.39 -44.63
C ARG A 435 37.75 73.18 -43.12
N LEU A 436 38.10 74.23 -42.37
CA LEU A 436 38.22 74.16 -40.90
C LEU A 436 36.86 73.92 -40.22
N LYS A 437 35.78 74.51 -40.71
CA LYS A 437 34.41 74.20 -40.24
C LYS A 437 34.04 72.75 -40.49
N ASN A 438 34.32 72.23 -41.68
CA ASN A 438 34.07 70.83 -42.03
C ASN A 438 34.89 69.86 -41.17
N GLU A 439 36.13 70.21 -40.81
CA GLU A 439 36.93 69.41 -39.88
C GLU A 439 36.37 69.47 -38.45
N LEU A 440 36.01 70.64 -37.94
CA LEU A 440 35.36 70.78 -36.64
C LEU A 440 34.02 70.03 -36.57
N GLU A 441 33.25 70.04 -37.65
CA GLU A 441 32.00 69.30 -37.74
C GLU A 441 32.23 67.78 -37.77
N LYS A 442 33.30 67.31 -38.43
CA LYS A 442 33.74 65.90 -38.33
C LYS A 442 34.19 65.54 -36.92
N TYR A 443 34.93 66.40 -36.22
CA TYR A 443 35.33 66.16 -34.83
C TYR A 443 34.14 66.19 -33.85
N ARG A 444 33.19 67.10 -34.06
CA ARG A 444 31.93 67.16 -33.31
C ARG A 444 31.08 65.92 -33.56
N ASN A 445 30.96 65.48 -34.81
CA ASN A 445 30.21 64.28 -35.16
C ASN A 445 30.89 63.01 -34.61
N LYS A 446 32.22 62.95 -34.62
CA LYS A 446 32.99 61.84 -34.04
C LYS A 446 32.85 61.78 -32.52
N THR A 447 32.92 62.91 -31.82
CA THR A 447 32.70 62.96 -30.37
C THR A 447 31.26 62.62 -29.98
N VAL A 448 30.26 63.17 -30.68
CA VAL A 448 28.84 62.83 -30.48
C VAL A 448 28.56 61.36 -30.77
N ALA A 449 29.17 60.78 -31.82
CA ALA A 449 29.03 59.36 -32.13
C ALA A 449 29.64 58.46 -31.05
N VAL A 450 30.80 58.83 -30.49
CA VAL A 450 31.43 58.09 -29.38
C VAL A 450 30.58 58.18 -28.10
N PHE A 451 30.02 59.35 -27.78
CA PHE A 451 29.12 59.50 -26.63
C PHE A 451 27.80 58.73 -26.81
N LYS A 452 27.23 58.72 -28.02
CA LYS A 452 26.05 57.90 -28.33
C LYS A 452 26.36 56.40 -28.28
N ALA A 453 27.49 55.96 -28.83
CA ALA A 453 27.91 54.56 -28.79
C ALA A 453 28.16 54.07 -27.37
N LYS A 454 28.75 54.91 -26.50
CA LYS A 454 28.95 54.62 -25.09
C LYS A 454 27.62 54.52 -24.33
N ASN A 455 26.72 55.49 -24.51
CA ASN A 455 25.39 55.44 -23.87
C ASN A 455 24.54 54.26 -24.38
N ILE A 456 24.56 53.93 -25.67
CA ILE A 456 23.81 52.78 -26.20
C ILE A 456 24.34 51.47 -25.62
N LYS A 457 25.66 51.32 -25.50
CA LYS A 457 26.28 50.12 -24.92
C LYS A 457 25.96 50.00 -23.43
N ASP A 458 26.09 51.08 -22.66
CA ASP A 458 25.79 51.08 -21.22
C ASP A 458 24.28 50.87 -20.96
N THR A 459 23.39 51.41 -21.82
CA THR A 459 21.94 51.15 -21.71
C THR A 459 21.54 49.74 -22.12
N ASN A 460 22.21 49.13 -23.12
CA ASN A 460 21.94 47.76 -23.51
C ASN A 460 22.45 46.77 -22.46
N SER A 461 23.65 46.98 -21.92
CA SER A 461 24.17 46.18 -20.80
C SER A 461 23.34 46.37 -19.53
N SER A 462 22.81 47.57 -19.25
CA SER A 462 21.88 47.78 -18.13
C SER A 462 20.56 47.04 -18.31
N LYS A 463 19.97 47.08 -19.52
CA LYS A 463 18.74 46.34 -19.83
C LYS A 463 18.92 44.84 -19.71
N GLU A 464 20.03 44.30 -20.21
CA GLU A 464 20.37 42.89 -20.08
C GLU A 464 20.56 42.46 -18.61
N ILE A 465 21.19 43.31 -17.80
CA ILE A 465 21.30 43.08 -16.34
C ILE A 465 19.92 43.12 -15.67
N ASP A 466 19.04 44.03 -16.06
CA ASP A 466 17.69 44.13 -15.51
C ASP A 466 16.80 42.95 -15.97
N ASP A 467 16.96 42.46 -17.20
CA ASP A 467 16.29 41.25 -17.69
C ASP A 467 16.78 39.99 -16.96
N LEU A 468 18.10 39.87 -16.72
CA LEU A 468 18.66 38.79 -15.91
C LEU A 468 18.21 38.85 -14.46
N ARG A 469 18.08 40.06 -13.87
CA ARG A 469 17.50 40.25 -12.54
C ARG A 469 16.03 39.82 -12.49
N ASN A 470 15.23 40.21 -13.48
CA ASN A 470 13.84 39.78 -13.59
C ASN A 470 13.72 38.25 -13.74
N GLN A 471 14.62 37.61 -14.50
CA GLN A 471 14.67 36.15 -14.59
C GLN A 471 15.07 35.50 -13.27
N ILE A 472 16.03 36.05 -12.54
CA ILE A 472 16.42 35.59 -11.20
C ILE A 472 15.25 35.73 -10.22
N ASP A 473 14.51 36.83 -10.26
CA ASP A 473 13.36 37.05 -9.38
C ASP A 473 12.19 36.12 -9.73
N GLN A 474 11.91 35.88 -11.02
CA GLN A 474 10.94 34.88 -11.45
C GLN A 474 11.36 33.45 -11.03
N LEU A 475 12.65 33.12 -11.12
CA LEU A 475 13.16 31.83 -10.65
C LEU A 475 13.07 31.70 -9.14
N ARG A 476 13.34 32.76 -8.38
CA ARG A 476 13.15 32.81 -6.92
C ARG A 476 11.67 32.67 -6.54
N GLU A 477 10.77 33.31 -7.28
CA GLU A 477 9.33 33.18 -7.05
C GLU A 477 8.85 31.75 -7.36
N LYS A 478 9.30 31.15 -8.47
CA LYS A 478 9.01 29.74 -8.78
C LYS A 478 9.58 28.78 -7.73
N LEU A 479 10.78 29.06 -7.22
CA LEU A 479 11.39 28.28 -6.14
C LEU A 479 10.56 28.42 -4.85
N ALA A 480 10.12 29.61 -4.50
CA ALA A 480 9.26 29.86 -3.34
C ALA A 480 7.89 29.18 -3.48
N GLN A 481 7.28 29.22 -4.66
CA GLN A 481 6.03 28.51 -4.96
C GLN A 481 6.22 26.99 -4.85
N SER A 482 7.30 26.45 -5.41
CA SER A 482 7.61 25.01 -5.31
C SER A 482 7.88 24.58 -3.87
N GLN A 483 8.59 25.39 -3.09
CA GLN A 483 8.80 25.17 -1.65
C GLN A 483 7.48 25.22 -0.87
N SER A 484 6.58 26.17 -1.18
CA SER A 484 5.27 26.26 -0.54
C SER A 484 4.40 25.04 -0.85
N LEU A 485 4.41 24.55 -2.10
CA LEU A 485 3.68 23.34 -2.48
C LEU A 485 4.25 22.09 -1.80
N TYR A 486 5.58 21.98 -1.73
CA TYR A 486 6.25 20.90 -1.01
C TYR A 486 5.87 20.90 0.48
N ASN A 487 5.89 22.07 1.13
CA ASN A 487 5.50 22.20 2.53
C ASN A 487 4.01 21.83 2.73
N CYS A 488 3.12 22.27 1.85
CA CYS A 488 1.69 21.93 1.92
C CYS A 488 1.44 20.42 1.75
N GLU A 489 2.15 19.75 0.84
CA GLU A 489 2.08 18.29 0.70
C GLU A 489 2.68 17.58 1.93
N ASN A 490 3.78 18.09 2.48
CA ASN A 490 4.39 17.53 3.68
C ASN A 490 3.46 17.65 4.91
N ASP A 491 2.76 18.77 5.07
CA ASP A 491 1.75 18.97 6.10
C ASP A 491 0.57 18.01 5.90
N ARG A 492 0.12 17.82 4.66
CA ARG A 492 -0.94 16.86 4.32
C ARG A 492 -0.52 15.43 4.65
N HIS A 493 0.72 15.04 4.32
CA HIS A 493 1.27 13.73 4.68
C HIS A 493 1.37 13.55 6.19
N THR A 494 1.84 14.57 6.92
CA THR A 494 1.94 14.56 8.38
C THR A 494 0.57 14.35 9.02
N GLN A 495 -0.47 15.05 8.55
CA GLN A 495 -1.85 14.86 9.03
C GLN A 495 -2.42 13.47 8.72
N VAL A 496 -2.08 12.88 7.56
CA VAL A 496 -2.50 11.52 7.22
C VAL A 496 -1.81 10.50 8.12
N VAL A 497 -0.50 10.68 8.38
CA VAL A 497 0.25 9.83 9.32
C VAL A 497 -0.35 9.92 10.71
N GLU A 498 -0.63 11.13 11.23
CA GLU A 498 -1.26 11.30 12.54
C GLU A 498 -2.63 10.62 12.64
N LYS A 499 -3.46 10.71 11.59
CA LYS A 499 -4.75 10.00 11.52
C LYS A 499 -4.58 8.48 11.50
N LEU A 500 -3.59 7.97 10.78
CA LEU A 500 -3.29 6.54 10.73
C LEU A 500 -2.75 6.04 12.07
N GLU A 501 -1.88 6.79 12.73
CA GLU A 501 -1.38 6.50 14.07
C GLU A 501 -2.51 6.48 15.11
N LEU A 502 -3.43 7.44 15.05
CA LEU A 502 -4.62 7.45 15.90
C LEU A 502 -5.51 6.22 15.65
N CYS A 503 -5.72 5.85 14.39
CA CYS A 503 -6.51 4.67 14.02
C CYS A 503 -5.84 3.38 14.52
N LEU A 504 -4.53 3.24 14.32
CA LEU A 504 -3.75 2.10 14.82
C LEU A 504 -3.80 2.01 16.35
N SER A 505 -3.67 3.14 17.06
CA SER A 505 -3.79 3.20 18.51
C SER A 505 -5.19 2.76 18.97
N ASN A 506 -6.24 3.20 18.26
CA ASN A 506 -7.62 2.82 18.58
C ASN A 506 -7.88 1.32 18.34
N ILE A 507 -7.41 0.76 17.21
CA ILE A 507 -7.49 -0.68 16.92
C ILE A 507 -6.71 -1.47 17.98
N HIS A 508 -5.51 -1.02 18.34
CA HIS A 508 -4.72 -1.69 19.37
C HIS A 508 -5.43 -1.69 20.72
N LYS A 509 -6.06 -0.57 21.10
CA LYS A 509 -6.86 -0.46 22.33
C LYS A 509 -8.09 -1.37 22.28
N GLN A 510 -8.78 -1.44 21.14
CA GLN A 510 -9.92 -2.34 20.96
C GLN A 510 -9.49 -3.80 21.08
N HIS A 511 -8.43 -4.23 20.38
CA HIS A 511 -7.90 -5.58 20.50
C HIS A 511 -7.46 -5.90 21.93
N SER A 512 -6.84 -4.95 22.64
CA SER A 512 -6.47 -5.12 24.04
C SER A 512 -7.70 -5.35 24.93
N GLN A 513 -8.78 -4.61 24.69
CA GLN A 513 -10.05 -4.78 25.41
C GLN A 513 -10.73 -6.11 25.06
N GLU A 514 -10.72 -6.53 23.80
CA GLU A 514 -11.26 -7.81 23.36
C GLU A 514 -10.48 -8.98 23.98
N MET A 515 -9.15 -8.89 24.05
CA MET A 515 -8.32 -9.89 24.74
C MET A 515 -8.65 -9.95 26.24
N GLU A 516 -8.82 -8.81 26.90
CA GLU A 516 -9.22 -8.76 28.31
C GLU A 516 -10.62 -9.35 28.53
N GLN A 517 -11.56 -9.09 27.62
CA GLN A 517 -12.91 -9.69 27.64
C GLN A 517 -12.87 -11.22 27.45
N ILE A 518 -12.03 -11.73 26.56
CA ILE A 518 -11.86 -13.17 26.35
C ILE A 518 -11.24 -13.82 27.59
N LEU A 519 -10.20 -13.21 28.16
CA LEU A 519 -9.54 -13.70 29.38
C LEU A 519 -10.50 -13.72 30.57
N THR A 520 -11.29 -12.65 30.75
CA THR A 520 -12.31 -12.60 31.82
C THR A 520 -13.40 -13.64 31.60
N ARG A 521 -13.90 -13.85 30.37
CA ARG A 521 -14.86 -14.92 30.06
C ARG A 521 -14.28 -16.30 30.39
N LYS A 522 -13.04 -16.58 29.99
CA LYS A 522 -12.38 -17.86 30.27
C LYS A 522 -12.15 -18.08 31.76
N ARG A 523 -11.87 -17.01 32.51
CA ARG A 523 -11.76 -17.05 33.97
C ARG A 523 -13.10 -17.37 34.64
N VAL A 524 -14.21 -16.81 34.14
CA VAL A 524 -15.55 -17.14 34.64
C VAL A 524 -15.90 -18.60 34.34
N GLU A 525 -15.66 -19.08 33.12
CA GLU A 525 -15.86 -20.49 32.76
C GLU A 525 -15.04 -21.43 33.65
N LEU A 526 -13.78 -21.09 33.95
CA LEU A 526 -12.96 -21.86 34.89
C LEU A 526 -13.55 -21.88 36.30
N ASN A 527 -13.98 -20.72 36.83
CA ASN A 527 -14.61 -20.65 38.15
C ASN A 527 -15.92 -21.47 38.23
N GLU A 528 -16.70 -21.50 37.14
CA GLU A 528 -17.92 -22.32 37.06
C GLU A 528 -17.58 -23.82 37.09
N LEU A 529 -16.57 -24.25 36.34
CA LEU A 529 -16.09 -25.64 36.36
C LEU A 529 -15.51 -26.03 37.72
N GLU A 530 -14.78 -25.14 38.38
CA GLU A 530 -14.28 -25.34 39.75
C GLU A 530 -15.43 -25.50 40.75
N CYS A 531 -16.48 -24.67 40.64
CA CYS A 531 -17.68 -24.77 41.48
C CYS A 531 -18.44 -26.09 41.26
N GLU A 532 -18.59 -26.54 40.00
CA GLU A 532 -19.19 -27.84 39.72
C GLU A 532 -18.34 -29.02 40.23
N LEU A 533 -17.01 -28.94 40.14
CA LEU A 533 -16.11 -29.91 40.76
C LEU A 533 -16.21 -29.93 42.28
N GLU A 534 -16.32 -28.76 42.91
CA GLU A 534 -16.51 -28.64 44.36
C GLU A 534 -17.86 -29.25 44.78
N LYS A 535 -18.94 -28.99 44.06
CA LYS A 535 -20.24 -29.64 44.29
C LYS A 535 -20.17 -31.15 44.11
N GLN A 536 -19.43 -31.64 43.10
CA GLN A 536 -19.23 -33.08 42.92
C GLN A 536 -18.44 -33.69 44.08
N ARG A 537 -17.36 -33.04 44.53
CA ARG A 537 -16.59 -33.44 45.71
C ARG A 537 -17.45 -33.45 46.98
N GLU A 538 -18.29 -32.44 47.16
CA GLU A 538 -19.19 -32.36 48.30
C GLU A 538 -20.27 -33.46 48.24
N ARG A 539 -20.81 -33.76 47.05
CA ARG A 539 -21.76 -34.86 46.86
C ARG A 539 -21.13 -36.23 47.12
N THR A 540 -19.92 -36.48 46.63
CA THR A 540 -19.20 -37.73 46.89
C THR A 540 -18.81 -37.86 48.35
N GLN A 541 -18.39 -36.76 48.99
CA GLN A 541 -18.12 -36.73 50.43
C GLN A 541 -19.39 -36.99 51.26
N ARG A 542 -20.54 -36.40 50.91
CA ARG A 542 -21.82 -36.70 51.57
C ARG A 542 -22.20 -38.16 51.41
N LEU A 543 -22.07 -38.72 50.21
CA LEU A 543 -22.37 -40.13 49.96
C LEU A 543 -21.42 -41.05 50.73
N LEU A 544 -20.13 -40.69 50.81
CA LEU A 544 -19.17 -41.42 51.64
C LEU A 544 -19.55 -41.35 53.12
N ASN A 545 -19.88 -40.17 53.64
CA ASN A 545 -20.32 -40.00 55.03
C ASN A 545 -21.60 -40.78 55.35
N GLU A 546 -22.54 -40.86 54.40
CA GLU A 546 -23.76 -41.67 54.50
C GLU A 546 -23.42 -43.16 54.52
N LYS A 547 -22.52 -43.61 53.63
CA LYS A 547 -22.01 -44.99 53.62
C LYS A 547 -21.24 -45.33 54.89
N ASP A 548 -20.46 -44.40 55.43
CA ASP A 548 -19.77 -44.56 56.71
C ASP A 548 -20.77 -44.63 57.87
N HIS A 549 -21.85 -43.84 57.86
CA HIS A 549 -22.94 -43.98 58.83
C HIS A 549 -23.67 -45.32 58.69
N GLU A 550 -23.97 -45.76 57.48
CA GLU A 550 -24.54 -47.09 57.22
C GLU A 550 -23.59 -48.17 57.75
N LEU A 551 -22.29 -48.11 57.44
CA LEU A 551 -21.29 -49.03 57.96
C LEU A 551 -21.20 -48.99 59.49
N GLU A 552 -21.26 -47.81 60.11
CA GLU A 552 -21.26 -47.63 61.56
C GLU A 552 -22.55 -48.21 62.18
N THR A 553 -23.70 -48.07 61.54
CA THR A 553 -24.96 -48.67 62.00
C THR A 553 -24.96 -50.18 61.82
N MET A 554 -24.46 -50.69 60.69
CA MET A 554 -24.27 -52.11 60.44
C MET A 554 -23.26 -52.70 61.41
N LYS A 555 -22.17 -51.97 61.73
CA LYS A 555 -21.20 -52.33 62.74
C LYS A 555 -21.82 -52.31 64.13
N LYS A 556 -22.64 -51.32 64.50
CA LYS A 556 -23.39 -51.32 65.78
C LYS A 556 -24.44 -52.43 65.85
N GLN A 557 -25.08 -52.78 64.74
CA GLN A 557 -26.00 -53.92 64.64
C GLN A 557 -25.24 -55.24 64.72
N LEU A 558 -24.05 -55.33 64.12
CA LEU A 558 -23.12 -56.45 64.22
C LEU A 558 -22.53 -56.52 65.62
N ASP A 559 -22.23 -55.41 66.28
CA ASP A 559 -21.75 -55.34 67.66
C ASP A 559 -22.89 -55.74 68.61
N ARG A 560 -24.14 -55.36 68.34
CA ARG A 560 -25.30 -55.89 69.06
C ARG A 560 -25.52 -57.39 68.78
N SER A 561 -25.35 -57.84 67.54
CA SER A 561 -25.55 -59.25 67.17
C SER A 561 -24.39 -60.12 67.65
N THR A 562 -23.17 -59.59 67.73
CA THR A 562 -21.99 -60.21 68.34
C THR A 562 -22.05 -60.08 69.84
N ILE A 563 -22.60 -59.05 70.48
CA ILE A 563 -22.88 -59.09 71.93
C ILE A 563 -23.94 -60.17 72.24
N LEU A 564 -24.91 -60.38 71.34
CA LEU A 564 -25.88 -61.48 71.41
C LEU A 564 -25.27 -62.87 71.06
N ASN A 565 -24.29 -62.95 70.15
CA ASN A 565 -23.61 -64.18 69.72
C ASN A 565 -22.30 -64.49 70.48
N ASN A 566 -21.68 -63.53 71.15
CA ASN A 566 -20.44 -63.70 71.94
C ASN A 566 -20.74 -64.26 73.34
N ASN A 567 -22.01 -64.31 73.73
CA ASN A 567 -22.49 -65.24 74.75
C ASN A 567 -22.54 -66.71 74.27
N LYS A 568 -22.25 -66.99 72.99
CA LYS A 568 -22.16 -68.35 72.43
C LYS A 568 -20.86 -68.68 71.68
N ILE A 569 -19.98 -67.70 71.41
CA ILE A 569 -18.73 -67.92 70.66
C ILE A 569 -17.55 -67.20 71.36
N SER A 570 -17.47 -67.30 72.69
CA SER A 570 -16.25 -66.94 73.45
C SER A 570 -15.18 -68.06 73.45
N ASN A 571 -15.29 -69.04 72.56
CA ASN A 571 -14.34 -70.15 72.42
C ASN A 571 -14.00 -70.34 70.96
N SER A 572 -13.12 -69.51 70.40
CA SER A 572 -12.13 -69.92 69.39
C SER A 572 -11.39 -68.72 68.81
N ILE A 573 -10.07 -68.78 68.93
CA ILE A 573 -9.07 -68.16 68.04
C ILE A 573 -8.72 -66.70 68.38
N SER A 574 -8.05 -66.55 69.50
CA SER A 574 -6.85 -65.73 69.59
C SER A 574 -5.68 -66.54 69.02
N ASP A 575 -5.22 -66.23 67.81
CA ASP A 575 -3.86 -66.56 67.38
C ASP A 575 -3.48 -65.86 66.07
N ILE A 576 -2.47 -65.00 66.21
CA ILE A 576 -1.37 -64.68 65.28
C ILE A 576 -1.21 -63.18 64.96
N GLN A 577 -0.11 -62.71 65.56
CA GLN A 577 0.57 -61.45 65.54
C GLN A 577 1.53 -61.32 64.34
N GLN A 578 1.89 -60.05 64.04
CA GLN A 578 3.15 -59.55 63.44
C GLN A 578 3.33 -59.82 61.92
N ILE A 579 3.76 -58.89 61.06
CA ILE A 579 5.05 -58.17 61.03
C ILE A 579 4.98 -56.94 60.07
N ASP A 580 5.60 -55.85 60.51
CA ASP A 580 6.32 -54.72 59.88
C ASP A 580 5.80 -53.81 58.75
N GLU A 581 6.14 -52.54 58.99
CA GLU A 581 6.01 -51.32 58.20
C GLU A 581 7.12 -51.17 57.13
N SER A 582 6.73 -51.19 55.84
CA SER A 582 7.13 -50.29 54.72
C SER A 582 8.62 -50.10 54.30
N PRO A 583 8.95 -49.48 53.13
CA PRO A 583 8.32 -49.38 51.81
C PRO A 583 9.30 -49.76 50.66
N THR A 584 8.87 -49.61 49.40
CA THR A 584 9.65 -49.58 48.13
C THR A 584 9.41 -50.79 47.21
N ILE A 585 9.32 -50.48 45.91
CA ILE A 585 9.08 -51.36 44.74
C ILE A 585 7.61 -51.54 44.38
N ILE A 586 6.99 -50.46 43.91
CA ILE A 586 5.92 -50.53 42.91
C ILE A 586 6.31 -49.58 41.79
N ASN A 587 7.12 -50.05 40.83
CA ASN A 587 7.27 -49.35 39.55
C ASN A 587 7.44 -50.27 38.33
N GLU A 588 7.20 -51.58 38.41
CA GLU A 588 7.32 -52.45 37.23
C GLU A 588 6.31 -53.59 37.24
N LEU A 589 5.01 -53.30 37.07
CA LEU A 589 4.03 -54.36 36.78
C LEU A 589 2.75 -53.92 36.05
N PHE A 590 2.81 -52.83 35.26
CA PHE A 590 1.75 -52.51 34.31
C PHE A 590 2.31 -52.09 32.95
N SER A 591 2.89 -53.05 32.25
CA SER A 591 2.97 -53.04 30.79
C SER A 591 3.03 -54.48 30.32
N HIS A 592 2.04 -54.86 29.51
CA HIS A 592 1.76 -56.17 28.87
C HIS A 592 0.55 -56.91 29.44
N ASN A 593 -0.65 -56.54 28.99
CA ASN A 593 -1.55 -57.47 28.31
C ASN A 593 -2.81 -56.74 27.81
N HIS A 594 -2.84 -56.47 26.51
CA HIS A 594 -4.06 -56.23 25.76
C HIS A 594 -4.35 -57.49 24.94
N ASN A 595 -5.64 -57.82 24.87
CA ASN A 595 -6.27 -58.91 24.11
C ASN A 595 -6.50 -60.21 24.88
N HIS A 596 -7.66 -60.31 25.52
CA HIS A 596 -8.56 -61.47 25.43
C HIS A 596 -9.86 -61.16 26.21
N HIS A 597 -10.93 -60.79 25.51
CA HIS A 597 -12.28 -60.94 26.07
C HIS A 597 -13.08 -61.88 25.17
N SER A 598 -13.04 -63.14 25.59
CA SER A 598 -13.91 -64.21 25.15
C SER A 598 -15.33 -63.99 25.68
N THR A 599 -16.25 -64.40 24.85
CA THR A 599 -17.67 -64.68 25.07
C THR A 599 -17.94 -65.53 26.31
N SER A 600 -18.93 -65.15 27.13
CA SER A 600 -19.66 -66.11 27.97
C SER A 600 -21.15 -65.77 28.05
N THR A 601 -21.94 -66.55 27.31
CA THR A 601 -23.36 -66.85 27.51
C THR A 601 -23.61 -67.61 28.81
N ILE A 602 -24.72 -67.34 29.51
CA ILE A 602 -25.53 -68.16 30.47
C ILE A 602 -26.49 -67.18 31.20
N GLY A 603 -27.81 -67.34 31.41
CA GLY A 603 -28.83 -68.33 31.09
C GLY A 603 -30.11 -68.09 31.94
N GLY A 604 -31.29 -68.04 31.28
CA GLY A 604 -32.64 -68.43 31.76
C GLY A 604 -33.58 -67.42 32.48
N PRO A 605 -34.94 -67.59 32.48
CA PRO A 605 -35.79 -68.56 31.76
C PRO A 605 -37.11 -68.03 31.08
N MET A 606 -37.44 -68.64 29.93
CA MET A 606 -38.75 -69.05 29.34
C MET A 606 -40.08 -68.28 29.59
N SER A 607 -40.68 -67.73 28.52
CA SER A 607 -42.13 -67.82 28.13
C SER A 607 -42.40 -67.17 26.74
N PRO A 608 -43.57 -67.34 26.07
CA PRO A 608 -43.76 -68.15 24.85
C PRO A 608 -43.55 -67.49 23.47
N ILE A 609 -43.16 -68.37 22.56
CA ILE A 609 -42.94 -68.29 21.11
C ILE A 609 -44.09 -67.64 20.32
N ASN A 610 -43.92 -66.38 19.92
CA ASN A 610 -44.32 -65.78 18.62
C ASN A 610 -44.17 -64.25 18.59
N SER A 611 -44.04 -63.60 19.76
CA SER A 611 -43.68 -62.17 19.84
C SER A 611 -42.17 -61.94 19.70
N ASP A 612 -41.35 -62.96 19.99
CA ASP A 612 -39.89 -62.83 20.02
C ASP A 612 -39.28 -62.72 18.63
N ASN A 613 -39.87 -63.30 17.57
CA ASN A 613 -39.34 -63.11 16.22
C ASN A 613 -39.56 -61.69 15.71
N ASN A 614 -40.68 -61.05 16.08
CA ASN A 614 -40.93 -59.65 15.73
C ASN A 614 -40.15 -58.68 16.63
N ASN A 615 -39.99 -58.97 17.92
CA ASN A 615 -39.15 -58.17 18.82
C ASN A 615 -37.65 -58.34 18.52
N LEU A 616 -37.20 -59.54 18.16
CA LEU A 616 -35.82 -59.80 17.75
C LEU A 616 -35.54 -59.16 16.38
N LEU A 617 -36.47 -59.24 15.42
CA LEU A 617 -36.31 -58.57 14.13
C LEU A 617 -36.33 -57.04 14.29
N TYR A 618 -37.22 -56.51 15.13
CA TYR A 618 -37.24 -55.08 15.46
C TYR A 618 -35.95 -54.65 16.17
N PHE A 619 -35.46 -55.44 17.13
CA PHE A 619 -34.20 -55.17 17.82
C PHE A 619 -32.99 -55.26 16.87
N ILE A 620 -32.96 -56.22 15.95
CA ILE A 620 -31.95 -56.33 14.89
C ILE A 620 -32.04 -55.12 13.96
N GLN A 621 -33.24 -54.71 13.56
CA GLN A 621 -33.45 -53.53 12.73
C GLN A 621 -33.02 -52.25 13.44
N GLU A 622 -33.35 -52.10 14.72
CA GLU A 622 -32.93 -50.97 15.55
C GLU A 622 -31.41 -50.97 15.78
N GLN A 623 -30.80 -52.15 15.92
CA GLN A 623 -29.35 -52.30 15.98
C GLN A 623 -28.70 -51.93 14.65
N GLN A 624 -29.26 -52.34 13.52
CA GLN A 624 -28.77 -51.96 12.18
C GLN A 624 -28.90 -50.45 11.92
N LEU A 625 -29.97 -49.81 12.38
CA LEU A 625 -30.14 -48.36 12.28
C LEU A 625 -29.11 -47.63 13.16
N ARG A 626 -28.87 -48.10 14.39
CA ARG A 626 -27.82 -47.56 15.26
C ARG A 626 -26.41 -47.81 14.71
N GLU A 627 -26.16 -48.97 14.10
CA GLU A 627 -24.90 -49.26 13.42
C GLU A 627 -24.72 -48.38 12.18
N GLN A 628 -25.77 -48.16 11.40
CA GLN A 628 -25.74 -47.24 10.26
C GLN A 628 -25.47 -45.81 10.72
N GLU A 629 -26.15 -45.34 11.76
CA GLU A 629 -25.90 -44.03 12.37
C GLU A 629 -24.46 -43.92 12.90
N LEU A 630 -23.95 -44.95 13.58
CA LEU A 630 -22.56 -45.01 14.03
C LEU A 630 -21.56 -45.00 12.86
N THR A 631 -21.85 -45.67 11.75
CA THR A 631 -20.98 -45.61 10.55
C THR A 631 -21.01 -44.23 9.91
N LEU A 632 -22.16 -43.56 9.87
CA LEU A 632 -22.28 -42.19 9.37
C LEU A 632 -21.53 -41.22 10.28
N LEU A 633 -21.70 -41.31 11.60
CA LEU A 633 -20.97 -40.50 12.58
C LEU A 633 -19.46 -40.76 12.50
N ARG A 634 -19.01 -42.00 12.28
CA ARG A 634 -17.59 -42.32 12.08
C ARG A 634 -17.05 -41.74 10.77
N LYS A 635 -17.82 -41.76 9.68
CA LYS A 635 -17.44 -41.12 8.42
C LYS A 635 -17.31 -39.61 8.58
N GLN A 636 -18.31 -38.97 9.20
CA GLN A 636 -18.27 -37.54 9.52
C GLN A 636 -17.09 -37.19 10.43
N ARG A 637 -16.81 -38.02 11.44
CA ARG A 637 -15.63 -37.87 12.30
C ARG A 637 -14.34 -37.95 11.49
N HIS A 638 -14.22 -38.91 10.57
CA HIS A 638 -13.04 -39.06 9.73
C HIS A 638 -12.86 -37.89 8.75
N GLU A 639 -13.96 -37.41 8.17
CA GLU A 639 -13.96 -36.21 7.32
C GLU A 639 -13.51 -34.99 8.13
N LEU A 640 -14.08 -34.76 9.32
CA LEU A 640 -13.67 -33.67 10.21
C LEU A 640 -12.20 -33.81 10.64
N GLU A 641 -11.74 -35.00 11.05
CA GLU A 641 -10.33 -35.27 11.35
C GLU A 641 -9.42 -35.01 10.15
N SER A 642 -9.85 -35.33 8.92
CA SER A 642 -9.11 -35.00 7.70
C SER A 642 -9.01 -33.49 7.50
N THR A 643 -10.13 -32.77 7.64
CA THR A 643 -10.11 -31.30 7.53
C THR A 643 -9.24 -30.65 8.61
N ILE A 644 -9.22 -31.20 9.83
CA ILE A 644 -8.34 -30.74 10.91
C ILE A 644 -6.87 -31.00 10.55
N ARG A 645 -6.53 -32.18 10.01
CA ARG A 645 -5.17 -32.47 9.53
C ARG A 645 -4.74 -31.53 8.40
N ASP A 646 -5.62 -31.27 7.44
CA ASP A 646 -5.35 -30.34 6.33
C ASP A 646 -5.17 -28.90 6.82
N LEU A 647 -6.00 -28.46 7.77
CA LEU A 647 -5.85 -27.15 8.41
C LEU A 647 -4.54 -27.08 9.20
N HIS A 648 -4.20 -28.12 9.97
CA HIS A 648 -2.94 -28.16 10.71
C HIS A 648 -1.73 -28.10 9.77
N ASN A 649 -1.77 -28.80 8.63
CA ASN A 649 -0.71 -28.74 7.62
C ASN A 649 -0.60 -27.34 7.00
N LYS A 650 -1.73 -26.67 6.72
CA LYS A 650 -1.74 -25.28 6.22
C LYS A 650 -1.15 -24.30 7.24
N TYR A 651 -1.56 -24.39 8.51
CA TYR A 651 -0.99 -23.56 9.58
C TYR A 651 0.49 -23.83 9.79
N SER A 652 0.92 -25.09 9.77
CA SER A 652 2.34 -25.45 9.85
C SER A 652 3.15 -24.87 8.69
N PHE A 653 2.61 -24.92 7.47
CA PHE A 653 3.24 -24.30 6.31
C PHE A 653 3.34 -22.78 6.44
N GLU A 654 2.27 -22.11 6.88
CA GLU A 654 2.26 -20.66 7.12
C GLU A 654 3.25 -20.25 8.21
N ILE A 655 3.33 -21.01 9.32
CA ILE A 655 4.33 -20.81 10.37
C ILE A 655 5.75 -20.93 9.82
N ASN A 656 6.03 -21.97 9.02
CA ASN A 656 7.34 -22.15 8.39
C ASN A 656 7.68 -20.99 7.44
N GLN A 657 6.70 -20.49 6.67
CA GLN A 657 6.91 -19.32 5.82
C GLN A 657 7.21 -18.07 6.65
N LEU A 658 6.43 -17.81 7.70
CA LEU A 658 6.65 -16.69 8.60
C LEU A 658 8.02 -16.78 9.25
N GLN A 659 8.44 -17.97 9.70
CA GLN A 659 9.77 -18.18 10.27
C GLN A 659 10.89 -17.88 9.27
N ILE A 660 10.75 -18.30 8.00
CA ILE A 660 11.70 -17.96 6.94
C ILE A 660 11.72 -16.43 6.69
N THR A 661 10.57 -15.76 6.71
CA THR A 661 10.53 -14.29 6.53
C THR A 661 11.16 -13.56 7.71
N ILE A 662 10.95 -14.04 8.94
CA ILE A 662 11.58 -13.50 10.15
C ILE A 662 13.09 -13.70 10.10
N GLU A 663 13.56 -14.87 9.67
CA GLU A 663 15.00 -15.14 9.51
C GLU A 663 15.62 -14.19 8.48
N LYS A 664 14.98 -13.99 7.32
CA LYS A 664 15.44 -13.02 6.31
C LYS A 664 15.46 -11.58 6.83
N LEU A 665 14.42 -11.15 7.53
CA LEU A 665 14.36 -9.81 8.11
C LEU A 665 15.42 -9.61 9.21
N ASN A 666 15.70 -10.66 10.00
CA ASN A 666 16.77 -10.63 10.99
C ASN A 666 18.14 -10.53 10.33
N ASP A 667 18.37 -11.25 9.22
CA ASP A 667 19.59 -11.12 8.41
C ASP A 667 19.76 -9.70 7.86
N ASP A 668 18.69 -9.12 7.30
CA ASP A 668 18.72 -7.76 6.78
C ASP A 668 18.99 -6.73 7.89
N LEU A 669 18.40 -6.93 9.08
CA LEU A 669 18.68 -6.09 10.25
C LEU A 669 20.13 -6.24 10.74
N GLU A 670 20.70 -7.44 10.73
CA GLU A 670 22.12 -7.66 11.05
C GLU A 670 23.01 -6.95 10.02
N HIS A 671 22.71 -7.09 8.72
CA HIS A 671 23.44 -6.41 7.65
C HIS A 671 23.37 -4.89 7.77
N ILE A 672 22.20 -4.32 8.06
CA ILE A 672 22.04 -2.88 8.27
C ILE A 672 22.85 -2.44 9.49
N LYS A 673 22.75 -3.14 10.63
CA LYS A 673 23.55 -2.84 11.84
C LYS A 673 25.05 -2.86 11.58
N LEU A 674 25.55 -3.85 10.85
CA LEU A 674 26.97 -3.94 10.49
C LEU A 674 27.37 -2.80 9.52
N SER A 675 26.51 -2.46 8.57
CA SER A 675 26.75 -1.36 7.63
C SER A 675 26.75 0.02 8.31
N THR A 676 25.85 0.26 9.27
CA THR A 676 25.80 1.50 10.05
C THR A 676 27.00 1.59 10.97
N GLN A 677 27.37 0.51 11.67
CA GLN A 677 28.59 0.44 12.47
C GLN A 677 29.84 0.71 11.61
N ARG A 678 29.90 0.16 10.39
CA ARG A 678 30.99 0.43 9.44
C ARG A 678 31.06 1.91 9.04
N ASN A 679 29.93 2.52 8.73
CA ASN A 679 29.85 3.94 8.35
C ASN A 679 30.17 4.88 9.52
N GLU A 680 29.73 4.55 10.74
CA GLU A 680 30.06 5.31 11.96
C GLU A 680 31.56 5.24 12.28
N LEU A 681 32.21 4.10 12.05
CA LEU A 681 33.65 3.92 12.26
C LEU A 681 34.50 4.58 11.16
N LEU A 682 34.02 4.59 9.91
CA LEU A 682 34.64 5.32 8.80
C LEU A 682 34.61 6.84 9.03
N ASN A 683 33.52 7.35 9.59
CA ASN A 683 33.39 8.78 9.90
C ASN A 683 34.19 9.23 11.14
N LYS A 684 34.56 8.30 12.05
CA LYS A 684 35.30 8.62 13.28
C LYS A 684 36.81 8.41 13.21
N ASN A 685 37.33 7.59 12.30
CA ASN A 685 38.72 7.11 12.41
C ASN A 685 39.51 7.13 11.09
N GLU A 686 39.99 8.31 10.68
CA GLU A 686 41.00 8.45 9.62
C GLU A 686 42.28 7.63 9.92
N HIS A 687 42.61 7.47 11.20
CA HIS A 687 43.76 6.70 11.70
C HIS A 687 43.59 5.17 11.60
N ASN A 688 42.35 4.65 11.53
CA ASN A 688 42.11 3.21 11.42
C ASN A 688 42.28 2.72 9.97
N ILE A 689 42.08 3.59 8.97
CA ILE A 689 42.36 3.26 7.57
C ILE A 689 43.85 3.00 7.35
N ASP A 690 44.73 3.77 7.96
CA ASP A 690 46.18 3.54 7.83
C ASP A 690 46.63 2.29 8.59
N TYR A 691 45.99 1.97 9.71
CA TYR A 691 46.20 0.68 10.38
C TYR A 691 45.73 -0.51 9.52
N ILE A 692 44.54 -0.40 8.91
CA ILE A 692 44.02 -1.43 7.99
C ILE A 692 44.91 -1.57 6.76
N LYS A 693 45.40 -0.46 6.17
CA LYS A 693 46.37 -0.50 5.06
C LYS A 693 47.64 -1.23 5.47
N ASN A 694 48.17 -0.95 6.66
CA ASN A 694 49.39 -1.62 7.15
C ASN A 694 49.15 -3.11 7.42
N VAL A 695 48.04 -3.50 8.06
CA VAL A 695 47.70 -4.90 8.31
C VAL A 695 47.43 -5.64 7.00
N PHE A 696 46.76 -5.01 6.03
CA PHE A 696 46.51 -5.57 4.71
C PHE A 696 47.79 -5.70 3.86
N TYR A 697 48.66 -4.69 3.91
CA TYR A 697 49.97 -4.73 3.28
C TYR A 697 50.83 -5.86 3.85
N HIS A 698 50.87 -6.03 5.18
CA HIS A 698 51.56 -7.14 5.82
C HIS A 698 50.90 -8.50 5.52
N TYR A 699 49.57 -8.56 5.39
CA TYR A 699 48.88 -9.78 4.97
C TYR A 699 49.27 -10.22 3.55
N LEU A 700 49.45 -9.27 2.62
CA LEU A 700 49.89 -9.56 1.25
C LEU A 700 51.35 -10.02 1.19
N LEU A 701 52.22 -9.47 2.06
CA LEU A 701 53.65 -9.81 2.11
C LEU A 701 53.96 -11.08 2.93
N ALA A 702 53.10 -11.47 3.87
CA ALA A 702 53.35 -12.62 4.72
C ALA A 702 53.28 -13.94 3.92
N ASN A 703 54.32 -14.76 3.97
CA ASN A 703 54.31 -16.09 3.33
C ASN A 703 53.77 -17.19 4.26
N ASP A 704 53.69 -16.92 5.57
CA ASP A 704 53.21 -17.86 6.58
C ASP A 704 51.67 -17.83 6.71
N THR A 705 51.06 -19.00 6.63
CA THR A 705 49.61 -19.22 6.74
C THR A 705 49.07 -18.82 8.12
N GLN A 706 49.85 -18.98 9.20
CA GLN A 706 49.39 -18.63 10.56
C GLN A 706 49.39 -17.12 10.82
N VAL A 707 50.43 -16.43 10.34
CA VAL A 707 50.49 -14.96 10.41
C VAL A 707 49.42 -14.33 9.51
N LYS A 708 49.19 -14.90 8.32
CA LYS A 708 48.04 -14.54 7.48
C LYS A 708 46.71 -14.76 8.19
N HIS A 709 46.55 -15.82 8.98
CA HIS A 709 45.31 -16.10 9.71
C HIS A 709 45.06 -15.09 10.83
N THR A 710 46.09 -14.77 11.62
CA THR A 710 45.97 -13.76 12.69
C THR A 710 45.69 -12.36 12.12
N MET A 711 46.37 -11.97 11.04
CA MET A 711 46.10 -10.71 10.34
C MET A 711 44.73 -10.70 9.65
N ALA A 712 44.28 -11.81 9.05
CA ALA A 712 42.95 -11.91 8.47
C ALA A 712 41.84 -11.87 9.53
N ASN A 713 42.06 -12.48 10.70
CA ASN A 713 41.13 -12.39 11.82
C ASN A 713 41.06 -10.97 12.37
N ALA A 714 42.22 -10.29 12.51
CA ALA A 714 42.26 -8.89 12.86
C ALA A 714 41.48 -8.04 11.84
N LEU A 715 41.71 -8.24 10.54
CA LEU A 715 40.95 -7.56 9.47
C LEU A 715 39.46 -7.88 9.53
N MET A 716 39.07 -9.14 9.77
CA MET A 716 37.66 -9.55 9.87
C MET A 716 36.95 -8.89 11.05
N THR A 717 37.64 -8.77 12.19
CA THR A 717 37.11 -8.10 13.38
C THR A 717 37.04 -6.58 13.18
N ILE A 718 38.07 -5.96 12.60
CA ILE A 718 38.11 -4.51 12.38
C ILE A 718 37.07 -4.07 11.33
N LEU A 719 36.89 -4.86 10.28
CA LEU A 719 35.90 -4.61 9.22
C LEU A 719 34.51 -5.17 9.54
N HIS A 720 34.31 -5.75 10.74
CA HIS A 720 33.04 -6.26 11.27
C HIS A 720 32.28 -7.14 10.25
N PHE A 721 32.93 -8.18 9.73
CA PHE A 721 32.28 -9.13 8.82
C PHE A 721 31.13 -9.87 9.52
N SER A 722 30.05 -10.16 8.79
CA SER A 722 28.94 -10.95 9.33
C SER A 722 29.41 -12.36 9.69
N THR A 723 28.76 -12.98 10.68
CA THR A 723 29.04 -14.35 11.11
C THR A 723 28.94 -15.35 9.95
N LYS A 724 28.02 -15.12 9.00
CA LYS A 724 27.85 -15.91 7.78
C LYS A 724 29.02 -15.75 6.81
N GLU A 725 29.55 -14.53 6.67
CA GLU A 725 30.71 -14.24 5.81
C GLU A 725 32.00 -14.81 6.39
N LYS A 726 32.16 -14.69 7.72
CA LYS A 726 33.26 -15.32 8.47
C LYS A 726 33.26 -16.83 8.29
N ALA A 727 32.09 -17.48 8.44
CA ALA A 727 31.95 -18.92 8.21
C ALA A 727 32.20 -19.31 6.74
N LYS A 728 31.83 -18.46 5.78
CA LYS A 728 32.09 -18.69 4.35
C LYS A 728 33.58 -18.59 4.00
N ILE A 729 34.29 -17.65 4.63
CA ILE A 729 35.75 -17.47 4.47
C ILE A 729 36.50 -18.62 5.17
N GLU A 730 36.06 -19.06 6.35
CA GLU A 730 36.63 -20.23 7.05
C GLU A 730 36.40 -21.55 6.28
N SER A 731 35.20 -21.76 5.71
CA SER A 731 34.91 -22.94 4.89
C SER A 731 35.66 -22.96 3.56
N GLN A 732 35.78 -21.84 2.84
CA GLN A 732 36.60 -21.73 1.62
C GLN A 732 38.11 -21.89 1.88
N LYS A 733 38.58 -21.63 3.11
CA LYS A 733 39.99 -21.84 3.47
C LYS A 733 40.29 -23.30 3.78
N GLN A 734 39.36 -24.06 4.37
CA GLN A 734 39.50 -25.50 4.54
C GLN A 734 39.62 -26.23 3.19
N THR A 735 38.95 -25.74 2.15
CA THR A 735 39.08 -26.30 0.79
C THR A 735 40.39 -25.91 0.11
N ASN A 736 40.92 -24.71 0.39
CA ASN A 736 42.17 -24.21 -0.21
C ASN A 736 43.45 -24.66 0.53
N SER A 737 43.37 -25.16 1.77
CA SER A 737 44.53 -25.79 2.42
C SER A 737 44.93 -27.14 1.79
N LEU A 738 44.07 -27.74 0.96
CA LEU A 738 44.42 -28.90 0.13
C LEU A 738 44.98 -28.54 -1.25
N THR A 739 44.89 -27.28 -1.68
CA THR A 739 45.39 -26.82 -2.99
C THR A 739 46.27 -25.60 -2.80
N SER A 740 47.52 -25.87 -2.41
CA SER A 740 48.62 -24.91 -2.51
C SER A 740 48.74 -24.41 -3.96
N GLY A 741 48.28 -23.18 -4.23
CA GLY A 741 48.73 -22.38 -5.36
C GLY A 741 47.62 -21.74 -6.20
N GLY A 742 47.63 -20.41 -6.25
CA GLY A 742 47.10 -19.67 -7.40
C GLY A 742 45.83 -18.86 -7.17
N TRP A 743 45.94 -17.71 -6.50
CA TRP A 743 44.94 -16.62 -6.65
C TRP A 743 45.16 -15.77 -7.91
N PHE A 744 46.24 -15.99 -8.64
CA PHE A 744 46.50 -15.37 -9.94
C PHE A 744 46.63 -16.46 -11.00
N ASN A 745 45.52 -16.92 -11.55
CA ASN A 745 45.51 -17.50 -12.89
C ASN A 745 44.71 -16.57 -13.79
N TYR A 746 45.45 -15.66 -14.43
CA TYR A 746 44.97 -14.84 -15.54
C TYR A 746 44.41 -15.80 -16.61
N LYS A 747 43.13 -15.64 -16.96
CA LYS A 747 42.59 -16.14 -18.22
C LYS A 747 43.45 -15.57 -19.35
N GLN A 748 44.40 -16.36 -19.86
CA GLN A 748 44.91 -16.14 -21.20
C GLN A 748 43.78 -16.47 -22.18
N ILE A 749 43.17 -15.41 -22.70
CA ILE A 749 42.41 -15.44 -23.94
C ILE A 749 43.42 -15.67 -25.06
N ASN A 750 43.33 -16.80 -25.74
CA ASN A 750 43.99 -17.03 -27.02
C ASN A 750 42.98 -17.71 -27.96
N LYS A 751 42.77 -17.05 -29.11
CA LYS A 751 42.27 -17.51 -30.42
C LYS A 751 41.07 -18.44 -30.48
#